data_AF-A0A2C9V022-F1
#
_entry.id   AF-A0A2C9V022-F1
#
_cell.length_a   1.000
_cell.length_b   1.000
_cell.length_c   1.000
_cell.angle_alpha   90.00
_cell.angle_beta   90.00
_cell.angle_gamma   90.00
#
_symmetry.space_group_name_H-M   'P 1'
#
loop_
_entity.id
_entity.type
_entity.pdbx_description
1 polymer ?
#
loop_
_entity_poly.entity_id
_entity_poly.type
_entity_poly.pdbx_seq_one_letter_code
_entity_poly.pdbx_strand_id
1 'polypeptide(L)'
;MELANIAKCLLLGVVILWIQIHGNKGCFEEERSTLLDFKAFVGSNGFDADHLLPSWIDDPTSNCCEWERVMCNSTTGHVTELSLNNTRQYYMESYSFYYDENIWYVNLSMFQQLKELKTLNLSYNHFDCSIDDQGCERLSKLEKLEVLDLTWNRFNNNILSSLSALISLKTLILDYNGMEGSFPMQGAFTSLKTLILGYNSMKDFFPIQGFQRLEELDLSGNSFNNSILSSLTALPSLNTLIFTYNDMECSFPHQGSATEGPYRSESQALSEAGSAAEGLHRSESHQPSGIVSAKVSTDPKVTNLGNRFGGRNTRPDPKVQAFGGFERLEKLDISGNRFNKSILSSLGALTSLNTLILREMYDMNGSFPIQDFSTFKRLETLNLGDNDFTGCIPEDMWAPLSLKALYLYDNKLSGSLSKQSLCGLKDLQLLDLSFNEFGGTLPQCLGNLTSLTFLHLSENQLTGYLPSFWPPKLQYLDLSHNHLDGIFSVNYSSLEVIGLSGNKITFENGWIPSFQLRALIMQDCGLESIPEFLFHQFKLEVLDLSHNKLKGRFPYWLLQNNGGLEILDLKNNSFNGQLEIGTNMLPSIQYLNLAANHFEGDLLFSAGDDCKLIALDLSHNNFSGEVPERLLSNCISLSYLRLSHNNFHGQIALFNLTRIADLELHDNQFEGTLSSLFTNFSHQSYGPEVLHLSNNRLHGEIPHWMSNFTGLGYLNLRHNFFQGQISCQLLSTGIEYLDLSYNSFSGLLPSCSNENSLRQINLQGNRFSGSIPEAWVNISTLNLLDVSDNELSGTIFNKSGENLSGLRVLLLRGNHFNGFIPNWLCQLNNVSLLDLSRNSFSGSIPHCLYNLSFGGEGEGHPYDPPFSDILFAWGIGYGGSSKTLLDNTDIFYGEIDEESEFVTKYRADTYKNKALNYMSGLDLSNNNLTGEIPYELGALCQIHALNLSHNQLIGSIPRSFANLSQIESLDLSYNILSGQIPVELINLNFLEAFSVAHNNLSGRIPDMKGQFSTFESKSYEGNPFLCGTQVRRKCHDDNDEPSPSQMESPQEASGKWYEIDREIFLASFSVTFIMFFLSVIIILYVNPYWQQKLIYHTRQHLFSCYYFLYDNLVKLFV
;
A
#
# COMPACT_ATOMS: atom_id res chain seq x y z
N MET A 1 37.49 37.07 -76.51
CA MET A 1 38.27 36.06 -75.78
C MET A 1 38.24 36.37 -74.28
N GLU A 2 37.05 36.64 -73.74
CA GLU A 2 36.85 37.18 -72.37
C GLU A 2 35.62 36.61 -71.65
N LEU A 3 34.91 35.64 -72.24
CA LEU A 3 33.73 35.01 -71.63
C LEU A 3 33.96 33.57 -71.15
N ALA A 4 35.14 32.98 -71.42
CA ALA A 4 35.46 31.60 -71.03
C ALA A 4 36.25 31.48 -69.71
N ASN A 5 36.83 32.57 -69.19
CA ASN A 5 37.59 32.56 -67.93
C ASN A 5 36.79 33.03 -66.72
N ILE A 6 35.69 33.77 -66.92
CA ILE A 6 34.80 34.23 -65.84
C ILE A 6 33.87 33.09 -65.38
N ALA A 7 33.41 32.24 -66.32
CA ALA A 7 32.60 31.07 -66.00
C ALA A 7 33.38 29.98 -65.22
N LYS A 8 34.70 29.84 -65.46
CA LYS A 8 35.54 28.92 -64.68
C LYS A 8 35.83 29.41 -63.27
N CYS A 9 35.95 30.73 -63.05
CA CYS A 9 36.15 31.28 -61.70
C CYS A 9 34.86 31.29 -60.88
N LEU A 10 33.69 31.48 -61.51
CA LEU A 10 32.39 31.39 -60.83
C LEU A 10 32.01 29.94 -60.49
N LEU A 11 32.34 28.95 -61.33
CA LEU A 11 32.13 27.54 -60.98
C LEU A 11 33.08 27.09 -59.85
N LEU A 12 34.35 27.53 -59.86
CA LEU A 12 35.27 27.22 -58.76
C LEU A 12 34.84 27.92 -57.46
N GLY A 13 34.34 29.15 -57.55
CA GLY A 13 33.79 29.89 -56.41
C GLY A 13 32.51 29.28 -55.85
N VAL A 14 31.61 28.78 -56.70
CA VAL A 14 30.39 28.06 -56.28
C VAL A 14 30.71 26.67 -55.74
N VAL A 15 31.72 25.98 -56.27
CA VAL A 15 32.19 24.69 -55.74
C VAL A 15 32.96 24.88 -54.42
N ILE A 16 33.73 25.95 -54.25
CA ILE A 16 34.38 26.30 -52.97
C ILE A 16 33.33 26.77 -51.95
N LEU A 17 32.30 27.52 -52.35
CA LEU A 17 31.15 27.87 -51.50
C LEU A 17 30.29 26.63 -51.19
N TRP A 18 30.13 25.69 -52.12
CA TRP A 18 29.47 24.42 -51.86
C TRP A 18 30.29 23.52 -50.92
N ILE A 19 31.62 23.49 -51.05
CA ILE A 19 32.54 22.78 -50.15
C ILE A 19 32.68 23.52 -48.79
N GLN A 20 32.42 24.83 -48.72
CA GLN A 20 32.33 25.58 -47.47
C GLN A 20 30.93 25.52 -46.82
N ILE A 21 29.87 25.17 -47.59
CA ILE A 21 28.49 24.97 -47.11
C ILE A 21 28.21 23.48 -46.82
N HIS A 22 28.97 22.55 -47.43
CA HIS A 22 28.88 21.09 -47.26
C HIS A 22 30.22 20.44 -46.84
N GLY A 23 31.17 21.23 -46.34
CA GLY A 23 32.41 20.70 -45.75
C GLY A 23 32.14 20.14 -44.36
N ASN A 24 31.98 18.82 -44.28
CA ASN A 24 31.83 17.99 -43.07
C ASN A 24 30.99 18.61 -41.94
N LYS A 25 29.67 18.54 -42.09
CA LYS A 25 28.74 18.52 -40.94
C LYS A 25 28.67 17.10 -40.35
N GLY A 26 29.82 16.51 -40.07
CA GLY A 26 29.95 15.18 -39.51
C GLY A 26 30.88 15.23 -38.31
N CYS A 27 30.57 14.44 -37.29
CA CYS A 27 31.44 14.15 -36.16
C CYS A 27 32.88 13.83 -36.60
N PHE A 28 33.88 14.31 -35.86
CA PHE A 28 35.28 14.03 -36.18
C PHE A 28 35.58 12.54 -35.98
N GLU A 29 36.36 11.93 -36.88
CA GLU A 29 36.61 10.47 -36.83
C GLU A 29 37.25 10.01 -35.51
N GLU A 30 38.09 10.85 -34.89
CA GLU A 30 38.66 10.58 -33.55
C GLU A 30 37.58 10.53 -32.44
N GLU A 31 36.55 11.38 -32.54
CA GLU A 31 35.41 11.41 -31.60
C GLU A 31 34.47 10.23 -31.89
N ARG A 32 34.16 9.95 -33.17
CA ARG A 32 33.36 8.80 -33.60
C ARG A 32 33.97 7.48 -33.15
N SER A 33 35.28 7.30 -33.37
CA SER A 33 36.03 6.11 -32.94
C SER A 33 35.95 5.93 -31.42
N THR A 34 36.06 7.01 -30.64
CA THR A 34 35.97 6.97 -29.17
C THR A 34 34.60 6.51 -28.68
N LEU A 35 33.53 6.96 -29.33
CA LEU A 35 32.16 6.52 -29.01
C LEU A 35 31.96 5.04 -29.37
N LEU A 36 32.50 4.58 -30.51
CA LEU A 36 32.44 3.17 -30.87
C LEU A 36 33.27 2.28 -29.95
N ASP A 37 34.39 2.76 -29.42
CA ASP A 37 35.16 2.05 -28.38
C ASP A 37 34.31 1.84 -27.12
N PHE A 38 33.49 2.83 -26.73
CA PHE A 38 32.53 2.66 -25.64
C PHE A 38 31.44 1.63 -25.98
N LYS A 39 30.88 1.65 -27.20
CA LYS A 39 29.91 0.63 -27.64
C LYS A 39 30.52 -0.79 -27.59
N ALA A 40 31.77 -0.94 -28.01
CA ALA A 40 32.50 -2.20 -27.91
C ALA A 40 32.71 -2.63 -26.45
N PHE A 41 32.98 -1.68 -25.55
CA PHE A 41 33.05 -1.95 -24.10
C PHE A 41 31.72 -2.50 -23.56
N VAL A 42 30.57 -1.92 -23.93
CA VAL A 42 29.24 -2.43 -23.55
C VAL A 42 29.07 -3.88 -24.02
N GLY A 43 29.40 -4.17 -25.29
CA GLY A 43 29.30 -5.53 -25.84
C GLY A 43 30.21 -6.54 -25.15
N SER A 44 31.41 -6.12 -24.74
CA SER A 44 32.37 -6.97 -24.05
C SER A 44 31.94 -7.40 -22.64
N ASN A 45 31.00 -6.67 -22.02
CA ASN A 45 30.45 -6.98 -20.69
C ASN A 45 29.18 -7.85 -20.75
N GLY A 46 28.90 -8.49 -21.89
CA GLY A 46 27.88 -9.55 -22.01
C GLY A 46 26.48 -9.10 -22.44
N PHE A 47 26.32 -7.85 -22.89
CA PHE A 47 25.04 -7.30 -23.33
C PHE A 47 24.99 -7.10 -24.85
N ASP A 48 23.78 -7.13 -25.41
CA ASP A 48 23.56 -6.79 -26.81
C ASP A 48 23.70 -5.27 -27.01
N ALA A 49 24.92 -4.84 -27.29
CA ALA A 49 25.25 -3.43 -27.50
C ALA A 49 24.50 -2.80 -28.70
N ASP A 50 24.05 -3.60 -29.67
CA ASP A 50 23.24 -3.13 -30.79
C ASP A 50 21.78 -2.91 -30.39
N HIS A 51 21.29 -3.62 -29.37
CA HIS A 51 20.00 -3.33 -28.75
C HIS A 51 20.04 -2.08 -27.84
N LEU A 52 21.15 -1.87 -27.13
CA LEU A 52 21.31 -0.78 -26.16
C LEU A 52 21.66 0.56 -26.79
N LEU A 53 22.44 0.54 -27.88
CA LEU A 53 22.88 1.71 -28.64
C LEU A 53 22.59 1.50 -30.14
N PRO A 54 21.31 1.34 -30.53
CA PRO A 54 20.92 1.02 -31.91
C PRO A 54 21.33 2.07 -32.94
N SER A 55 21.43 3.35 -32.56
CA SER A 55 21.83 4.39 -33.52
C SER A 55 23.33 4.47 -33.76
N TRP A 56 24.14 3.86 -32.88
CA TRP A 56 25.61 3.95 -32.88
C TRP A 56 26.21 2.94 -33.88
N ILE A 57 26.06 3.23 -35.17
CA ILE A 57 26.40 2.31 -36.26
C ILE A 57 27.84 2.55 -36.71
N ASP A 58 28.63 1.49 -36.83
CA ASP A 58 29.97 1.57 -37.43
C ASP A 58 29.91 1.60 -38.96
N ASP A 59 29.39 2.71 -39.50
CA ASP A 59 29.38 3.02 -40.94
C ASP A 59 30.26 4.26 -41.19
N PRO A 60 31.22 4.21 -42.13
CA PRO A 60 32.06 5.36 -42.51
C PRO A 60 31.29 6.61 -42.97
N THR A 61 30.00 6.48 -43.29
CA THR A 61 29.09 7.58 -43.68
C THR A 61 28.20 8.06 -42.53
N SER A 62 28.20 7.36 -41.39
CA SER A 62 27.40 7.72 -40.22
C SER A 62 27.91 8.98 -39.52
N ASN A 63 26.98 9.85 -39.12
CA ASN A 63 27.28 11.06 -38.38
C ASN A 63 27.02 10.85 -36.89
N CYS A 64 28.06 10.81 -36.05
CA CYS A 64 27.89 10.57 -34.61
C CYS A 64 27.06 11.66 -33.90
N CYS A 65 26.93 12.86 -34.49
CA CYS A 65 26.08 13.93 -33.97
C CYS A 65 24.57 13.67 -34.15
N GLU A 66 24.20 12.65 -34.91
CA GLU A 66 22.81 12.17 -35.05
C GLU A 66 22.53 10.95 -34.18
N TRP A 67 23.54 10.46 -33.44
CA TRP A 67 23.37 9.33 -32.55
C TRP A 67 22.59 9.75 -31.30
N GLU A 68 21.74 8.84 -30.83
CA GLU A 68 21.08 8.99 -29.54
C GLU A 68 22.13 9.26 -28.46
N ARG A 69 21.77 10.12 -27.50
CA ARG A 69 22.60 10.47 -26.34
C ARG A 69 23.89 11.27 -26.65
N VAL A 70 24.12 11.65 -27.91
CA VAL A 70 25.26 12.51 -28.32
C VAL A 70 24.73 13.86 -28.78
N MET A 71 25.27 14.96 -28.25
CA MET A 71 25.02 16.30 -28.77
C MET A 71 26.30 17.00 -29.17
N CYS A 72 26.28 17.61 -30.34
CA CYS A 72 27.40 18.34 -30.91
C CYS A 72 27.16 19.85 -30.98
N ASN A 73 28.24 20.62 -31.03
CA ASN A 73 28.18 22.04 -31.34
C ASN A 73 27.68 22.26 -32.78
N SER A 74 26.59 23.03 -32.92
CA SER A 74 25.94 23.29 -34.21
C SER A 74 26.81 24.04 -35.24
N THR A 75 27.89 24.68 -34.80
CA THR A 75 28.81 25.45 -35.65
C THR A 75 30.09 24.70 -35.95
N THR A 76 30.67 23.98 -34.97
CA THR A 76 31.97 23.32 -35.12
C THR A 76 31.90 21.82 -35.37
N GLY A 77 30.75 21.17 -35.10
CA GLY A 77 30.56 19.73 -35.30
C GLY A 77 31.20 18.82 -34.23
N HIS A 78 31.89 19.40 -33.25
CA HIS A 78 32.49 18.65 -32.13
C HIS A 78 31.44 18.19 -31.12
N VAL A 79 31.63 17.02 -30.52
CA VAL A 79 30.81 16.52 -29.42
C VAL A 79 30.98 17.42 -28.18
N THR A 80 29.88 17.94 -27.66
CA THR A 80 29.84 18.83 -26.48
C THR A 80 29.11 18.23 -25.30
N GLU A 81 28.16 17.32 -25.52
CA GLU A 81 27.42 16.65 -24.44
C GLU A 81 27.27 15.16 -24.76
N LEU A 82 27.47 14.32 -23.74
CA LEU A 82 27.40 12.86 -23.87
C LEU A 82 26.64 12.27 -22.67
N SER A 83 25.54 11.55 -22.93
CA SER A 83 24.66 10.97 -21.89
C SER A 83 24.62 9.44 -21.90
N LEU A 84 25.52 8.82 -21.13
CA LEU A 84 25.65 7.36 -21.01
C LEU A 84 24.97 6.84 -19.74
N ASN A 85 23.84 7.44 -19.34
CA ASN A 85 23.10 7.00 -18.16
C ASN A 85 22.32 5.70 -18.39
N ASN A 86 22.26 4.80 -17.40
CA ASN A 86 21.55 3.52 -17.47
C ASN A 86 21.80 2.72 -18.77
N THR A 87 23.07 2.60 -19.18
CA THR A 87 23.47 1.82 -20.38
C THR A 87 23.38 0.31 -20.17
N ARG A 88 23.09 -0.14 -18.94
CA ARG A 88 22.85 -1.54 -18.58
C ARG A 88 21.38 -1.96 -18.71
N GLN A 89 20.47 -1.01 -19.00
CA GLN A 89 19.02 -1.24 -19.00
C GLN A 89 18.56 -1.96 -17.72
N TYR A 90 19.05 -1.52 -16.55
CA TYR A 90 18.40 -1.95 -15.32
C TYR A 90 17.00 -1.36 -15.30
N TYR A 91 16.03 -2.22 -15.02
CA TYR A 91 14.76 -1.77 -14.46
C TYR A 91 15.12 -1.06 -13.17
N MET A 92 14.82 0.24 -13.11
CA MET A 92 15.15 1.09 -11.94
C MET A 92 14.53 0.59 -10.62
N GLU A 93 13.68 -0.45 -10.69
CA GLU A 93 12.88 -0.98 -9.59
C GLU A 93 13.04 -2.50 -9.35
N SER A 94 13.95 -3.21 -10.05
CA SER A 94 14.19 -4.61 -9.67
C SER A 94 14.99 -4.66 -8.36
N TYR A 95 14.49 -5.42 -7.37
CA TYR A 95 15.28 -5.83 -6.20
C TYR A 95 16.66 -6.39 -6.58
N SER A 96 16.83 -6.88 -7.82
CA SER A 96 18.12 -7.33 -8.36
C SER A 96 19.17 -6.22 -8.46
N PHE A 97 18.82 -4.94 -8.57
CA PHE A 97 19.78 -3.83 -8.66
C PHE A 97 20.57 -3.64 -7.35
N TYR A 98 19.91 -3.80 -6.20
CA TYR A 98 20.53 -3.70 -4.89
C TYR A 98 21.49 -4.86 -4.58
N TYR A 99 21.27 -6.03 -5.21
CA TYR A 99 22.07 -7.24 -5.02
C TYR A 99 22.97 -7.58 -6.21
N ASP A 100 23.06 -6.72 -7.24
CA ASP A 100 23.94 -6.97 -8.37
C ASP A 100 25.40 -6.70 -8.00
N GLU A 101 26.15 -7.78 -7.80
CA GLU A 101 27.59 -7.75 -7.55
C GLU A 101 28.43 -7.51 -8.82
N ASN A 102 27.82 -7.47 -10.02
CA ASN A 102 28.57 -7.28 -11.28
C ASN A 102 28.94 -5.81 -11.48
N ILE A 103 30.18 -5.47 -11.13
CA ILE A 103 30.80 -4.15 -11.33
C ILE A 103 31.37 -4.04 -12.75
N TRP A 104 31.08 -2.93 -13.45
CA TRP A 104 31.71 -2.62 -14.73
C TRP A 104 32.91 -1.68 -14.51
N TYR A 105 34.12 -2.21 -14.66
CA TYR A 105 35.35 -1.43 -14.52
C TYR A 105 35.56 -0.57 -15.77
N VAL A 106 35.16 0.69 -15.70
CA VAL A 106 35.24 1.62 -16.83
C VAL A 106 36.60 2.31 -16.87
N ASN A 107 37.21 2.37 -18.05
CA ASN A 107 38.40 3.15 -18.26
C ASN A 107 38.02 4.55 -18.80
N LEU A 108 37.85 5.51 -17.89
CA LEU A 108 37.44 6.88 -18.23
C LEU A 108 38.43 7.61 -19.17
N SER A 109 39.66 7.10 -19.31
CA SER A 109 40.62 7.61 -20.28
C SER A 109 40.17 7.50 -21.74
N MET A 110 39.19 6.62 -22.05
CA MET A 110 38.67 6.47 -23.41
C MET A 110 38.05 7.77 -23.94
N PHE A 111 37.45 8.59 -23.07
CA PHE A 111 36.81 9.85 -23.48
C PHE A 111 37.79 10.98 -23.84
N GLN A 112 39.11 10.77 -23.75
CA GLN A 112 40.14 11.81 -23.95
C GLN A 112 40.11 12.52 -25.30
N GLN A 113 39.59 11.88 -26.35
CA GLN A 113 39.50 12.52 -27.67
C GLN A 113 38.34 13.52 -27.78
N LEU A 114 37.39 13.49 -26.85
CA LEU A 114 36.26 14.42 -26.75
C LEU A 114 36.72 15.74 -26.11
N LYS A 115 37.68 16.43 -26.75
CA LYS A 115 38.38 17.60 -26.18
C LYS A 115 37.47 18.82 -25.96
N GLU A 116 36.35 18.90 -26.69
CA GLU A 116 35.35 19.97 -26.57
C GLU A 116 34.18 19.61 -25.65
N LEU A 117 34.23 18.45 -24.99
CA LEU A 117 33.16 17.96 -24.13
C LEU A 117 32.96 18.87 -22.92
N LYS A 118 31.71 19.28 -22.70
CA LYS A 118 31.28 20.13 -21.59
C LYS A 118 30.42 19.38 -20.58
N THR A 119 29.61 18.43 -21.05
CA THR A 119 28.71 17.65 -20.19
C THR A 119 28.96 16.17 -20.40
N LEU A 120 29.18 15.45 -19.30
CA LEU A 120 29.31 14.00 -19.29
C LEU A 120 28.39 13.41 -18.21
N ASN A 121 27.43 12.59 -18.61
CA ASN A 121 26.56 11.85 -17.68
C ASN A 121 26.86 10.36 -17.77
N LEU A 122 27.30 9.77 -16.65
CA LEU A 122 27.62 8.33 -16.49
C LEU A 122 26.72 7.66 -15.44
N SER A 123 25.60 8.27 -15.07
CA SER A 123 24.77 7.83 -13.95
C SER A 123 24.10 6.46 -14.15
N TYR A 124 23.76 5.76 -13.06
CA TYR A 124 23.00 4.49 -13.08
C TYR A 124 23.67 3.34 -13.86
N ASN A 125 24.98 3.16 -13.73
CA ASN A 125 25.68 2.09 -14.46
C ASN A 125 26.45 1.08 -13.59
N HIS A 126 26.50 1.28 -12.27
CA HIS A 126 27.38 0.49 -11.39
C HIS A 126 28.85 0.48 -11.90
N PHE A 127 29.31 1.62 -12.42
CA PHE A 127 30.69 1.80 -12.83
C PHE A 127 31.61 1.92 -11.61
N ASP A 128 32.80 1.34 -11.74
CA ASP A 128 33.93 1.57 -10.83
C ASP A 128 35.21 1.81 -11.65
N CYS A 129 36.22 2.39 -11.02
CA CYS A 129 37.57 2.48 -11.55
C CYS A 129 38.28 1.13 -11.36
N SER A 130 39.04 0.66 -12.36
CA SER A 130 39.85 -0.57 -12.26
C SER A 130 40.75 -0.60 -10.99
N ILE A 131 41.05 -1.80 -10.48
CA ILE A 131 41.79 -2.11 -9.22
C ILE A 131 43.18 -1.43 -9.12
N ASP A 132 43.71 -0.92 -10.23
CA ASP A 132 45.02 -0.31 -10.38
C ASP A 132 45.04 1.23 -10.40
N ASP A 133 43.92 1.91 -10.05
CA ASP A 133 43.74 3.37 -9.88
C ASP A 133 44.06 4.26 -11.12
N GLN A 134 44.78 3.75 -12.14
CA GLN A 134 45.21 4.50 -13.34
C GLN A 134 44.08 4.83 -14.32
N GLY A 135 42.93 4.13 -14.23
CA GLY A 135 41.80 4.31 -15.15
C GLY A 135 41.11 5.68 -15.03
N CYS A 136 41.15 6.28 -13.84
CA CYS A 136 40.44 7.52 -13.51
C CYS A 136 41.36 8.75 -13.41
N GLU A 137 42.68 8.56 -13.22
CA GLU A 137 43.70 9.63 -13.16
C GLU A 137 43.69 10.60 -14.36
N ARG A 138 43.29 10.09 -15.54
CA ARG A 138 43.35 10.86 -16.79
C ARG A 138 42.06 11.56 -17.19
N LEU A 139 41.00 11.51 -16.38
CA LEU A 139 39.80 12.31 -16.62
C LEU A 139 40.10 13.81 -16.59
N SER A 140 41.11 14.21 -15.81
CA SER A 140 41.68 15.56 -15.73
C SER A 140 42.07 16.20 -17.08
N LYS A 141 42.23 15.41 -18.14
CA LYS A 141 42.52 15.90 -19.50
C LYS A 141 41.31 16.48 -20.23
N LEU A 142 40.09 16.30 -19.72
CA LEU A 142 38.88 16.93 -20.25
C LEU A 142 38.79 18.37 -19.79
N GLU A 143 39.71 19.21 -20.28
CA GLU A 143 39.93 20.59 -19.79
C GLU A 143 38.72 21.52 -19.97
N LYS A 144 37.72 21.15 -20.78
CA LYS A 144 36.50 21.92 -21.03
C LYS A 144 35.26 21.41 -20.30
N LEU A 145 35.39 20.34 -19.52
CA LEU A 145 34.26 19.71 -18.84
C LEU A 145 33.69 20.63 -17.75
N GLU A 146 32.42 21.01 -17.90
CA GLU A 146 31.71 21.90 -16.98
C GLU A 146 30.75 21.13 -16.06
N VAL A 147 30.15 20.04 -16.53
CA VAL A 147 29.17 19.22 -15.82
C VAL A 147 29.57 17.75 -15.87
N LEU A 148 29.66 17.12 -14.69
CA LEU A 148 29.93 15.70 -14.55
C LEU A 148 28.92 15.06 -13.58
N ASP A 149 28.16 14.09 -14.08
CA ASP A 149 27.19 13.32 -13.31
C ASP A 149 27.63 11.86 -13.21
N LEU A 150 27.93 11.42 -11.98
CA LEU A 150 28.36 10.06 -11.65
C LEU A 150 27.36 9.34 -10.73
N THR A 151 26.13 9.85 -10.61
CA THR A 151 25.10 9.33 -9.70
C THR A 151 24.87 7.82 -9.82
N TRP A 152 24.63 7.11 -8.71
CA TRP A 152 24.32 5.67 -8.70
C TRP A 152 25.38 4.82 -9.43
N ASN A 153 26.63 4.93 -8.98
CA ASN A 153 27.77 4.12 -9.39
C ASN A 153 28.50 3.56 -8.15
N ARG A 154 29.70 3.04 -8.30
CA ARG A 154 30.51 2.49 -7.20
C ARG A 154 31.83 3.27 -7.00
N PHE A 155 31.90 4.52 -7.46
CA PHE A 155 33.13 5.31 -7.38
C PHE A 155 33.47 5.66 -5.93
N ASN A 156 34.63 5.22 -5.45
CA ASN A 156 35.11 5.56 -4.11
C ASN A 156 35.89 6.90 -4.07
N ASN A 157 36.41 7.25 -2.89
CA ASN A 157 37.11 8.52 -2.65
C ASN A 157 38.35 8.76 -3.54
N ASN A 158 38.94 7.73 -4.15
CA ASN A 158 40.18 7.87 -4.94
C ASN A 158 39.97 8.75 -6.17
N ILE A 159 38.76 8.73 -6.75
CA ILE A 159 38.43 9.51 -7.96
C ILE A 159 38.55 11.03 -7.72
N LEU A 160 38.31 11.49 -6.49
CA LEU A 160 38.19 12.91 -6.13
C LEU A 160 39.48 13.69 -6.41
N SER A 161 40.65 13.05 -6.26
CA SER A 161 41.95 13.65 -6.62
C SER A 161 42.02 14.05 -8.09
N SER A 162 41.51 13.19 -8.97
CA SER A 162 41.46 13.38 -10.42
C SER A 162 40.41 14.41 -10.83
N LEU A 163 39.26 14.40 -10.16
CA LEU A 163 38.20 15.39 -10.37
C LEU A 163 38.63 16.79 -9.94
N SER A 164 39.40 16.91 -8.85
CA SER A 164 39.87 18.20 -8.35
C SER A 164 40.83 18.92 -9.29
N ALA A 165 41.42 18.21 -10.25
CA ALA A 165 42.27 18.79 -11.29
C ALA A 165 41.47 19.40 -12.46
N LEU A 166 40.15 19.15 -12.54
CA LEU A 166 39.28 19.72 -13.58
C LEU A 166 38.92 21.17 -13.25
N ILE A 167 39.77 22.10 -13.67
CA ILE A 167 39.62 23.54 -13.37
C ILE A 167 38.40 24.21 -14.05
N SER A 168 37.79 23.57 -15.04
CA SER A 168 36.58 24.06 -15.73
C SER A 168 35.28 23.56 -15.13
N LEU A 169 35.34 22.58 -14.22
CA LEU A 169 34.17 21.93 -13.64
C LEU A 169 33.37 22.91 -12.79
N LYS A 170 32.08 23.05 -13.11
CA LYS A 170 31.11 23.92 -12.44
C LYS A 170 30.10 23.11 -11.64
N THR A 171 29.69 21.94 -12.13
CA THR A 171 28.72 21.06 -11.49
C THR A 171 29.29 19.66 -11.39
N LEU A 172 29.26 19.10 -10.18
CA LEU A 172 29.68 17.74 -9.89
C LEU A 172 28.60 17.03 -9.07
N ILE A 173 28.11 15.89 -9.58
CA ILE A 173 27.07 15.06 -8.95
C ILE A 173 27.65 13.68 -8.64
N LEU A 174 27.62 13.29 -7.37
CA LEU A 174 28.26 12.10 -6.81
C LEU A 174 27.30 11.25 -5.95
N ASP A 175 25.99 11.43 -6.11
CA ASP A 175 24.99 10.74 -5.31
C ASP A 175 25.11 9.22 -5.42
N TYR A 176 24.84 8.48 -4.35
CA TYR A 176 24.79 7.01 -4.35
C TYR A 176 26.04 6.35 -4.95
N ASN A 177 27.23 6.70 -4.45
CA ASN A 177 28.51 6.12 -4.91
C ASN A 177 29.22 5.24 -3.88
N GLY A 178 28.66 5.13 -2.66
CA GLY A 178 29.28 4.39 -1.56
C GLY A 178 30.55 5.05 -1.02
N MET A 179 30.73 6.37 -1.23
CA MET A 179 31.85 7.13 -0.70
C MET A 179 31.79 7.16 0.84
N GLU A 180 32.91 6.93 1.52
CA GLU A 180 32.94 6.83 2.99
C GLU A 180 33.97 7.76 3.64
N GLY A 181 33.88 8.01 4.95
CA GLY A 181 34.91 8.77 5.67
C GLY A 181 34.82 10.28 5.43
N SER A 182 35.92 10.95 5.09
CA SER A 182 35.98 12.42 4.97
C SER A 182 36.23 12.85 3.53
N PHE A 183 35.56 13.91 3.08
CA PHE A 183 35.84 14.50 1.78
C PHE A 183 37.28 15.07 1.76
N PRO A 184 38.14 14.68 0.79
CA PRO A 184 39.58 14.89 0.86
C PRO A 184 39.99 16.38 0.80
N MET A 185 41.07 16.71 1.54
CA MET A 185 41.61 18.08 1.63
C MET A 185 42.56 18.47 0.48
N GLN A 186 43.04 17.50 -0.30
CA GLN A 186 44.08 17.71 -1.32
C GLN A 186 43.47 17.89 -2.70
N GLY A 187 43.07 19.12 -3.02
CA GLY A 187 42.53 19.47 -4.34
C GLY A 187 41.80 20.81 -4.32
N ALA A 188 42.03 21.65 -5.33
CA ALA A 188 41.44 22.99 -5.40
C ALA A 188 40.30 23.03 -6.42
N PHE A 189 39.08 22.68 -5.99
CA PHE A 189 37.83 22.83 -6.75
C PHE A 189 37.43 24.30 -6.94
N THR A 190 38.34 25.08 -7.52
CA THR A 190 38.29 26.56 -7.53
C THR A 190 37.16 27.15 -8.39
N SER A 191 36.68 26.40 -9.37
CA SER A 191 35.61 26.81 -10.29
C SER A 191 34.25 26.23 -9.96
N LEU A 192 34.18 25.28 -9.02
CA LEU A 192 32.96 24.52 -8.73
C LEU A 192 31.90 25.45 -8.11
N LYS A 193 30.68 25.37 -8.64
CA LYS A 193 29.49 26.12 -8.22
C LYS A 193 28.47 25.23 -7.54
N THR A 194 28.28 24.00 -8.04
CA THR A 194 27.32 23.03 -7.51
C THR A 194 28.05 21.73 -7.19
N LEU A 195 27.91 21.26 -5.95
CA LEU A 195 28.38 19.95 -5.51
C LEU A 195 27.21 19.20 -4.89
N ILE A 196 26.84 18.08 -5.50
CA ILE A 196 25.79 17.19 -5.02
C ILE A 196 26.45 15.87 -4.60
N LEU A 197 26.30 15.54 -3.32
CA LEU A 197 27.08 14.53 -2.60
C LEU A 197 26.19 13.73 -1.63
N GLY A 198 24.94 13.54 -2.01
CA GLY A 198 23.91 12.85 -1.26
C GLY A 198 24.08 11.33 -1.20
N TYR A 199 23.41 10.68 -0.25
CA TYR A 199 23.28 9.22 -0.11
C TYR A 199 24.61 8.46 -0.23
N ASN A 200 25.57 8.90 0.57
CA ASN A 200 26.89 8.27 0.73
C ASN A 200 27.12 7.97 2.22
N SER A 201 28.31 7.54 2.62
CA SER A 201 28.68 7.21 4.01
C SER A 201 29.74 8.16 4.59
N MET A 202 29.71 9.44 4.19
CA MET A 202 30.65 10.44 4.69
C MET A 202 30.29 11.00 6.06
N LYS A 203 31.32 11.37 6.82
CA LYS A 203 31.27 11.82 8.21
C LYS A 203 31.80 13.24 8.40
N ASP A 204 32.71 13.71 7.54
CA ASP A 204 33.29 15.05 7.64
C ASP A 204 33.49 15.74 6.28
N PHE A 205 33.38 17.07 6.27
CA PHE A 205 33.60 17.94 5.12
C PHE A 205 34.43 19.17 5.54
N PHE A 206 35.61 19.36 4.94
CA PHE A 206 36.57 20.42 5.32
C PHE A 206 36.90 21.34 4.13
N PRO A 207 36.19 22.46 3.93
CA PRO A 207 36.25 23.25 2.70
C PRO A 207 37.39 24.29 2.61
N ILE A 208 38.26 24.38 3.62
CA ILE A 208 38.97 25.62 4.04
C ILE A 208 39.87 26.27 2.95
N GLN A 209 40.20 25.60 1.84
CA GLN A 209 40.96 26.23 0.74
C GLN A 209 40.47 25.93 -0.69
N GLY A 210 39.53 25.00 -0.89
CA GLY A 210 39.17 24.51 -2.24
C GLY A 210 37.99 25.21 -2.93
N PHE A 211 36.98 25.63 -2.17
CA PHE A 211 35.63 25.94 -2.70
C PHE A 211 35.26 27.43 -2.61
N GLN A 212 35.93 28.27 -3.41
CA GLN A 212 35.72 29.73 -3.38
C GLN A 212 34.42 30.18 -4.09
N ARG A 213 33.93 29.41 -5.05
CA ARG A 213 32.77 29.74 -5.91
C ARG A 213 31.55 28.85 -5.68
N LEU A 214 31.62 27.96 -4.69
CA LEU A 214 30.54 27.03 -4.41
C LEU A 214 29.30 27.80 -3.93
N GLU A 215 28.24 27.73 -4.72
CA GLU A 215 26.95 28.39 -4.54
C GLU A 215 25.93 27.40 -3.95
N GLU A 216 25.96 26.15 -4.40
CA GLU A 216 25.04 25.07 -4.01
C GLU A 216 25.80 23.84 -3.52
N LEU A 217 25.37 23.32 -2.37
CA LEU A 217 25.94 22.13 -1.74
C LEU A 217 24.82 21.23 -1.21
N ASP A 218 24.77 20.00 -1.70
CA ASP A 218 23.89 18.93 -1.21
C ASP A 218 24.73 17.81 -0.55
N LEU A 219 24.42 17.52 0.72
CA LEU A 219 25.08 16.54 1.58
C LEU A 219 24.08 15.50 2.13
N SER A 220 22.92 15.35 1.50
CA SER A 220 21.81 14.54 2.01
C SER A 220 22.19 13.07 2.27
N GLY A 221 21.50 12.34 3.14
CA GLY A 221 21.68 10.89 3.29
C GLY A 221 23.11 10.44 3.63
N ASN A 222 23.84 11.21 4.43
CA ASN A 222 25.19 10.87 4.90
C ASN A 222 25.19 10.71 6.44
N SER A 223 26.37 10.60 7.05
CA SER A 223 26.56 10.51 8.51
C SER A 223 27.18 11.78 9.10
N PHE A 224 26.83 12.96 8.56
CA PHE A 224 27.31 14.24 9.09
C PHE A 224 26.64 14.60 10.42
N ASN A 225 27.39 15.19 11.34
CA ASN A 225 26.91 15.69 12.62
C ASN A 225 27.19 17.19 12.79
N ASN A 226 26.74 17.77 13.91
CA ASN A 226 26.80 19.21 14.20
C ASN A 226 28.17 19.90 14.00
N SER A 227 29.29 19.15 14.04
CA SER A 227 30.63 19.71 13.83
C SER A 227 30.80 20.37 12.46
N ILE A 228 30.07 19.88 11.45
CA ILE A 228 30.20 20.29 10.05
C ILE A 228 29.80 21.76 9.82
N LEU A 229 28.85 22.28 10.60
CA LEU A 229 28.35 23.65 10.42
C LEU A 229 29.47 24.68 10.53
N SER A 230 30.41 24.48 11.46
CA SER A 230 31.57 25.36 11.63
C SER A 230 32.47 25.40 10.38
N SER A 231 32.65 24.25 9.72
CA SER A 231 33.39 24.15 8.47
C SER A 231 32.66 24.82 7.30
N LEU A 232 31.35 24.64 7.22
CA LEU A 232 30.52 25.18 6.13
C LEU A 232 30.38 26.70 6.18
N THR A 233 30.39 27.31 7.37
CA THR A 233 30.38 28.79 7.49
C THR A 233 31.59 29.47 6.85
N ALA A 234 32.67 28.73 6.57
CA ALA A 234 33.85 29.26 5.88
C ALA A 234 33.66 29.40 4.36
N LEU A 235 32.55 28.91 3.79
CA LEU A 235 32.27 28.97 2.34
C LEU A 235 31.72 30.36 1.96
N PRO A 236 32.45 31.18 1.19
CA PRO A 236 32.11 32.59 1.01
C PRO A 236 30.97 32.86 0.02
N SER A 237 30.66 31.90 -0.86
CA SER A 237 29.69 32.05 -1.95
C SER A 237 28.43 31.21 -1.77
N LEU A 238 28.34 30.41 -0.70
CA LEU A 238 27.26 29.45 -0.49
C LEU A 238 25.93 30.18 -0.28
N ASN A 239 24.95 29.87 -1.12
CA ASN A 239 23.58 30.39 -1.05
C ASN A 239 22.53 29.28 -0.91
N THR A 240 22.84 28.05 -1.32
CA THR A 240 21.95 26.89 -1.22
C THR A 240 22.65 25.78 -0.47
N LEU A 241 22.03 25.30 0.61
CA LEU A 241 22.56 24.23 1.44
C LEU A 241 21.45 23.21 1.72
N ILE A 242 21.71 21.96 1.33
CA ILE A 242 20.82 20.82 1.51
C ILE A 242 21.62 19.76 2.29
N PHE A 243 21.10 19.26 3.40
CA PHE A 243 21.73 18.16 4.15
C PHE A 243 20.69 17.28 4.84
N THR A 244 19.69 16.85 4.06
CA THR A 244 18.60 16.02 4.56
C THR A 244 19.08 14.66 5.06
N TYR A 245 18.34 13.99 5.94
CA TYR A 245 18.63 12.63 6.42
C TYR A 245 20.09 12.41 6.88
N ASN A 246 20.56 13.25 7.82
CA ASN A 246 21.87 13.13 8.47
C ASN A 246 21.71 12.95 10.00
N ASP A 247 22.81 12.75 10.72
CA ASP A 247 22.85 12.57 12.18
C ASP A 247 22.93 13.91 12.96
N MET A 248 22.20 14.93 12.53
CA MET A 248 22.23 16.25 13.16
C MET A 248 21.25 16.33 14.35
N GLU A 249 21.68 16.91 15.46
CA GLU A 249 20.92 16.98 16.73
C GLU A 249 20.93 18.38 17.35
N CYS A 250 20.06 18.69 18.32
CA CYS A 250 20.03 20.02 18.95
C CYS A 250 21.18 20.30 19.95
N SER A 251 21.99 19.32 20.34
CA SER A 251 23.13 19.53 21.26
C SER A 251 24.37 20.02 20.53
N PHE A 252 24.63 21.34 20.57
CA PHE A 252 25.84 21.93 20.00
C PHE A 252 27.00 21.88 20.99
N PRO A 253 28.21 21.42 20.58
CA PRO A 253 29.38 21.44 21.45
C PRO A 253 29.76 22.88 21.81
N HIS A 254 29.96 23.15 23.11
CA HIS A 254 30.34 24.46 23.63
C HIS A 254 31.64 24.99 22.99
N GLN A 255 31.59 26.18 22.40
CA GLN A 255 32.80 26.92 22.01
C GLN A 255 33.46 27.56 23.23
N GLY A 256 34.68 27.10 23.58
CA GLY A 256 35.67 27.90 24.31
C GLY A 256 36.45 27.19 25.42
N SER A 257 37.65 26.70 25.12
CA SER A 257 38.91 27.33 25.57
C SER A 257 40.10 26.61 24.95
N ALA A 258 40.84 27.30 24.08
CA ALA A 258 42.19 26.91 23.74
C ALA A 258 43.10 27.20 24.94
N THR A 259 43.65 26.16 25.57
CA THR A 259 45.03 26.06 26.07
C THR A 259 45.25 24.72 26.80
N GLU A 260 46.34 24.03 26.41
CA GLU A 260 47.06 22.91 27.07
C GLU A 260 46.62 21.45 26.82
N GLY A 261 47.42 20.76 25.98
CA GLY A 261 48.17 19.53 26.35
C GLY A 261 47.45 18.17 26.33
N PRO A 262 48.06 17.10 25.76
CA PRO A 262 47.32 15.93 25.30
C PRO A 262 47.07 14.89 26.40
N TYR A 263 45.81 14.49 26.59
CA TYR A 263 45.49 13.19 27.20
C TYR A 263 45.04 12.22 26.10
N ARG A 264 45.76 11.09 26.07
CA ARG A 264 45.67 9.99 25.12
C ARG A 264 44.26 9.40 25.04
N SER A 265 43.78 9.29 23.81
CA SER A 265 42.88 8.23 23.35
C SER A 265 43.62 6.90 23.32
N GLU A 266 43.18 5.92 24.09
CA GLU A 266 43.51 4.51 23.87
C GLU A 266 42.53 3.92 22.84
N SER A 267 42.97 3.86 21.58
CA SER A 267 42.52 2.83 20.63
C SER A 267 43.40 2.87 19.38
N GLN A 268 44.49 2.11 19.41
CA GLN A 268 45.26 1.58 18.27
C GLN A 268 46.30 0.66 18.92
N ALA A 269 46.68 -0.51 18.43
CA ALA A 269 46.30 -1.36 17.32
C ALA A 269 47.05 -2.69 17.60
N LEU A 270 46.67 -3.79 16.96
CA LEU A 270 47.63 -4.85 16.63
C LEU A 270 47.08 -5.66 15.47
N SER A 271 47.44 -5.22 14.27
CA SER A 271 47.71 -6.10 13.13
C SER A 271 49.23 -6.27 13.04
N GLU A 272 49.72 -7.50 12.84
CA GLU A 272 50.78 -7.85 11.86
C GLU A 272 51.29 -9.28 12.12
N ALA A 273 51.22 -10.15 11.09
CA ALA A 273 52.37 -10.88 10.52
C ALA A 273 51.94 -11.98 9.51
N GLY A 274 52.07 -11.66 8.22
CA GLY A 274 52.88 -12.38 7.22
C GLY A 274 52.77 -13.90 6.93
N SER A 275 52.20 -14.20 5.76
CA SER A 275 52.67 -15.05 4.64
C SER A 275 52.58 -16.60 4.64
N ALA A 276 52.04 -17.07 3.50
CA ALA A 276 52.48 -18.15 2.61
C ALA A 276 51.89 -19.58 2.71
N ALA A 277 51.31 -19.98 1.55
CA ALA A 277 51.34 -21.28 0.87
C ALA A 277 50.38 -22.44 1.26
N GLU A 278 49.63 -22.85 0.24
CA GLU A 278 49.28 -24.23 -0.21
C GLU A 278 48.55 -25.23 0.70
N GLY A 279 47.47 -25.83 0.16
CA GLY A 279 47.24 -27.27 0.30
C GLY A 279 45.91 -27.73 0.92
N LEU A 280 45.00 -28.17 0.03
CA LEU A 280 44.19 -29.41 0.08
C LEU A 280 43.69 -30.04 1.41
N HIS A 281 42.41 -30.45 1.32
CA HIS A 281 41.73 -31.62 1.94
C HIS A 281 41.01 -31.53 3.30
N ARG A 282 39.68 -31.73 3.20
CA ARG A 282 38.79 -32.70 3.88
C ARG A 282 38.74 -32.81 5.43
N SER A 283 37.46 -32.86 5.86
CA SER A 283 36.80 -33.78 6.81
C SER A 283 36.82 -33.52 8.32
N GLU A 284 35.58 -33.44 8.83
CA GLU A 284 35.02 -34.17 9.99
C GLU A 284 35.43 -33.81 11.43
N SER A 285 34.44 -33.20 12.12
CA SER A 285 33.81 -33.70 13.35
C SER A 285 34.50 -33.55 14.72
N HIS A 286 33.62 -33.44 15.74
CA HIS A 286 33.78 -33.70 17.19
C HIS A 286 33.74 -32.50 18.15
N GLN A 287 32.55 -32.26 18.70
CA GLN A 287 32.31 -32.06 20.15
C GLN A 287 32.74 -33.34 20.94
N PRO A 288 32.88 -33.41 22.30
CA PRO A 288 32.07 -32.68 23.31
C PRO A 288 32.72 -32.34 24.70
N SER A 289 31.92 -31.65 25.52
CA SER A 289 31.68 -31.86 26.98
C SER A 289 32.52 -31.20 28.10
N GLY A 290 31.80 -30.70 29.13
CA GLY A 290 32.20 -30.63 30.55
C GLY A 290 31.99 -29.26 31.23
N ILE A 291 30.76 -28.83 31.60
CA ILE A 291 30.07 -28.95 32.91
C ILE A 291 30.98 -28.81 34.16
N VAL A 292 30.79 -27.72 34.93
CA VAL A 292 30.60 -27.73 36.41
C VAL A 292 29.65 -26.61 36.82
N SER A 293 28.72 -26.95 37.71
CA SER A 293 27.55 -26.25 38.21
C SER A 293 27.74 -25.63 39.60
N ALA A 294 26.70 -24.91 40.05
CA ALA A 294 26.36 -24.39 41.39
C ALA A 294 26.59 -22.87 41.57
N LYS A 295 25.66 -22.05 42.09
CA LYS A 295 24.44 -22.31 42.88
C LYS A 295 23.60 -21.02 42.90
N VAL A 296 22.28 -21.15 42.72
CA VAL A 296 21.27 -20.11 42.99
C VAL A 296 20.68 -20.35 44.38
N SER A 297 20.46 -19.28 45.16
CA SER A 297 19.44 -19.25 46.22
C SER A 297 19.19 -17.81 46.73
N THR A 298 18.05 -17.23 46.31
CA THR A 298 16.97 -16.67 47.17
C THR A 298 17.28 -15.46 48.07
N ASP A 299 16.54 -14.35 48.16
CA ASP A 299 15.24 -13.84 47.68
C ASP A 299 15.06 -12.45 48.39
N PRO A 300 13.87 -11.81 48.49
CA PRO A 300 13.21 -10.86 47.59
C PRO A 300 13.14 -9.39 48.13
N LYS A 301 12.44 -8.52 47.36
CA LYS A 301 11.95 -7.13 47.61
C LYS A 301 12.83 -6.10 46.87
N VAL A 302 12.35 -5.33 45.88
CA VAL A 302 11.17 -4.45 45.89
C VAL A 302 10.72 -4.16 44.44
N THR A 303 9.40 -4.07 44.31
CA THR A 303 8.53 -3.57 43.22
C THR A 303 8.97 -2.32 42.44
N ASN A 304 8.53 -2.25 41.17
CA ASN A 304 8.10 -1.07 40.37
C ASN A 304 8.74 0.30 40.59
N LEU A 305 9.37 0.83 39.52
CA LEU A 305 9.47 2.25 39.11
C LEU A 305 9.94 2.21 37.63
N GLY A 306 9.18 2.58 36.59
CA GLY A 306 8.14 3.60 36.51
C GLY A 306 8.77 4.99 36.53
N ASN A 307 8.97 5.59 35.34
CA ASN A 307 9.18 7.02 35.10
C ASN A 307 10.10 7.80 36.05
N ARG A 308 11.39 7.98 35.71
CA ARG A 308 12.19 9.16 36.09
C ARG A 308 13.32 9.47 35.10
N PHE A 309 12.98 10.14 34.00
CA PHE A 309 13.79 11.28 33.56
C PHE A 309 12.94 12.55 33.69
N GLY A 310 12.63 12.88 34.95
CA GLY A 310 12.10 14.19 35.31
C GLY A 310 13.26 15.19 35.41
N GLY A 311 13.21 16.20 34.54
CA GLY A 311 13.66 17.56 34.77
C GLY A 311 14.97 17.79 35.52
N ARG A 312 16.03 18.07 34.77
CA ARG A 312 16.80 19.28 35.04
C ARG A 312 16.45 20.30 33.96
N ASN A 313 15.71 21.33 34.38
CA ASN A 313 15.60 22.60 33.67
C ASN A 313 17.00 23.20 33.48
N THR A 314 17.69 22.82 32.41
CA THR A 314 18.61 23.74 31.76
C THR A 314 17.76 24.60 30.85
N ARG A 315 17.59 25.88 31.22
CA ARG A 315 17.13 26.90 30.26
C ARG A 315 17.98 26.72 28.99
N PRO A 316 17.38 26.74 27.78
CA PRO A 316 18.17 26.93 26.58
C PRO A 316 18.92 28.26 26.77
N ASP A 317 20.25 28.23 26.70
CA ASP A 317 21.04 29.46 26.72
C ASP A 317 20.70 30.23 25.42
N PRO A 318 20.15 31.46 25.46
CA PRO A 318 19.64 32.16 24.27
C PRO A 318 20.71 32.62 23.26
N LYS A 319 21.93 32.07 23.30
CA LYS A 319 23.11 32.64 22.64
C LYS A 319 23.98 31.69 21.82
N VAL A 320 23.62 30.41 21.68
CA VAL A 320 24.33 29.51 20.75
C VAL A 320 23.58 29.53 19.42
N GLN A 321 23.98 30.45 18.52
CA GLN A 321 23.48 30.47 17.15
C GLN A 321 24.18 29.38 16.34
N ALA A 322 23.56 28.20 16.24
CA ALA A 322 24.07 27.06 15.48
C ALA A 322 24.46 27.39 14.02
N PHE A 323 23.70 28.30 13.41
CA PHE A 323 23.88 28.77 12.03
C PHE A 323 24.48 30.17 11.94
N GLY A 324 25.09 30.67 13.03
CA GLY A 324 25.78 31.95 13.03
C GLY A 324 26.94 31.94 12.04
N GLY A 325 26.89 32.80 11.02
CA GLY A 325 27.93 32.91 9.97
C GLY A 325 27.44 32.72 8.53
N PHE A 326 26.23 32.18 8.33
CA PHE A 326 25.63 32.01 7.00
C PHE A 326 24.89 33.27 6.53
N GLU A 327 25.61 34.35 6.24
CA GLU A 327 25.01 35.66 5.91
C GLU A 327 24.33 35.71 4.52
N ARG A 328 24.72 34.81 3.60
CA ARG A 328 24.27 34.79 2.19
C ARG A 328 23.33 33.63 1.86
N LEU A 329 23.00 32.80 2.84
CA LEU A 329 22.19 31.62 2.59
C LEU A 329 20.75 32.03 2.25
N GLU A 330 20.30 31.61 1.08
CA GLU A 330 19.00 31.90 0.48
C GLU A 330 18.06 30.68 0.56
N LYS A 331 18.59 29.47 0.34
CA LYS A 331 17.85 28.21 0.44
C LYS A 331 18.49 27.27 1.45
N LEU A 332 17.68 26.74 2.36
CA LEU A 332 18.07 25.76 3.35
C LEU A 332 17.06 24.61 3.41
N ASP A 333 17.56 23.38 3.28
CA ASP A 333 16.80 22.15 3.49
C ASP A 333 17.53 21.23 4.46
N ILE A 334 16.87 20.94 5.58
CA ILE A 334 17.41 20.12 6.67
C ILE A 334 16.46 18.98 7.07
N SER A 335 15.58 18.59 6.15
CA SER A 335 14.57 17.55 6.34
C SER A 335 15.16 16.21 6.82
N GLY A 336 14.39 15.39 7.53
CA GLY A 336 14.83 14.05 7.95
C GLY A 336 15.93 14.02 9.02
N ASN A 337 16.25 15.16 9.66
CA ASN A 337 17.24 15.24 10.74
C ASN A 337 16.58 15.20 12.14
N ARG A 338 17.36 14.98 13.20
CA ARG A 338 16.88 14.89 14.59
C ARG A 338 16.78 16.24 15.31
N PHE A 339 16.51 17.32 14.57
CA PHE A 339 16.27 18.62 15.20
C PHE A 339 14.85 18.68 15.79
N ASN A 340 14.72 19.31 16.95
CA ASN A 340 13.43 19.68 17.51
C ASN A 340 13.08 21.15 17.21
N LYS A 341 11.88 21.59 17.59
CA LYS A 341 11.38 22.95 17.34
C LYS A 341 12.27 24.11 17.81
N SER A 342 13.21 23.88 18.75
CA SER A 342 14.11 24.94 19.22
C SER A 342 15.05 25.46 18.12
N ILE A 343 15.24 24.68 17.05
CA ILE A 343 16.09 25.06 15.90
C ILE A 343 15.62 26.34 15.21
N LEU A 344 14.31 26.60 15.19
CA LEU A 344 13.71 27.76 14.54
C LEU A 344 14.25 29.08 15.10
N SER A 345 14.43 29.14 16.43
CA SER A 345 15.01 30.31 17.10
C SER A 345 16.46 30.60 16.65
N SER A 346 17.21 29.55 16.27
CA SER A 346 18.58 29.67 15.74
C SER A 346 18.59 30.03 14.25
N LEU A 347 17.62 29.54 13.49
CA LEU A 347 17.46 29.83 12.07
C LEU A 347 17.04 31.27 11.80
N GLY A 348 16.37 31.94 12.76
CA GLY A 348 16.00 33.35 12.65
C GLY A 348 17.17 34.32 12.42
N ALA A 349 18.42 33.87 12.63
CA ALA A 349 19.63 34.63 12.28
C ALA A 349 19.91 34.70 10.76
N LEU A 350 19.31 33.80 9.97
CA LEU A 350 19.50 33.70 8.52
C LEU A 350 18.63 34.72 7.78
N THR A 351 19.02 35.99 7.83
CA THR A 351 18.18 37.09 7.29
C THR A 351 18.05 37.13 5.77
N SER A 352 18.89 36.38 5.04
CA SER A 352 18.86 36.30 3.57
C SER A 352 17.97 35.16 3.06
N LEU A 353 17.46 34.31 3.94
CA LEU A 353 16.71 33.11 3.60
C LEU A 353 15.39 33.45 2.89
N ASN A 354 15.21 32.90 1.70
CA ASN A 354 13.97 32.96 0.91
C ASN A 354 13.25 31.61 0.85
N THR A 355 13.96 30.49 1.02
CA THR A 355 13.41 29.13 0.97
C THR A 355 13.86 28.35 2.19
N LEU A 356 12.91 27.82 2.95
CA LEU A 356 13.14 26.98 4.12
C LEU A 356 12.31 25.70 4.02
N ILE A 357 12.96 24.55 4.09
CA ILE A 357 12.34 23.23 4.03
C ILE A 357 12.74 22.44 5.28
N LEU A 358 11.74 21.96 6.02
CA LEU A 358 11.87 21.24 7.29
C LEU A 358 10.88 20.08 7.34
N ARG A 359 11.01 19.08 6.47
CA ARG A 359 10.13 17.89 6.44
C ARG A 359 10.65 16.74 7.30
N GLU A 360 9.77 15.84 7.72
CA GLU A 360 10.13 14.56 8.39
C GLU A 360 11.08 14.73 9.57
N MET A 361 10.86 15.75 10.41
CA MET A 361 11.75 16.07 11.51
C MET A 361 11.35 15.28 12.75
N TYR A 362 12.21 14.35 13.20
CA TYR A 362 11.91 13.34 14.25
C TYR A 362 11.32 13.88 15.57
N ASP A 363 11.52 15.15 15.93
CA ASP A 363 11.02 15.74 17.18
C ASP A 363 10.39 17.14 16.97
N MET A 364 9.88 17.42 15.75
CA MET A 364 9.00 18.59 15.51
C MET A 364 7.55 18.26 15.81
N ASN A 365 7.24 18.19 17.11
CA ASN A 365 5.89 17.95 17.62
C ASN A 365 5.36 19.12 18.48
N GLY A 366 4.05 19.07 18.75
CA GLY A 366 3.36 20.03 19.61
C GLY A 366 2.90 21.30 18.89
N SER A 367 2.58 22.35 19.64
CA SER A 367 1.95 23.55 19.08
C SER A 367 2.83 24.26 18.06
N PHE A 368 2.24 24.68 16.93
CA PHE A 368 2.92 25.45 15.89
C PHE A 368 3.71 26.65 16.46
N PRO A 369 5.01 26.85 16.13
CA PRO A 369 5.90 27.79 16.82
C PRO A 369 5.80 29.23 16.26
N ILE A 370 4.80 29.96 16.73
CA ILE A 370 4.34 31.25 16.20
C ILE A 370 5.40 32.37 16.23
N GLN A 371 6.17 32.48 17.32
CA GLN A 371 7.04 33.65 17.56
C GLN A 371 8.31 33.62 16.70
N ASP A 372 8.83 32.44 16.43
CA ASP A 372 10.13 32.27 15.77
C ASP A 372 10.05 32.54 14.26
N PHE A 373 8.91 32.30 13.61
CA PHE A 373 8.77 32.57 12.17
C PHE A 373 8.68 34.05 11.79
N SER A 374 8.31 34.92 12.74
CA SER A 374 8.22 36.37 12.52
C SER A 374 9.57 37.02 12.16
N THR A 375 10.69 36.33 12.38
CA THR A 375 12.03 36.83 12.05
C THR A 375 12.38 36.75 10.57
N PHE A 376 11.72 35.87 9.80
CA PHE A 376 12.07 35.60 8.39
C PHE A 376 11.43 36.59 7.42
N LYS A 377 11.98 37.80 7.31
CA LYS A 377 11.38 38.90 6.51
C LYS A 377 11.44 38.73 5.00
N ARG A 378 12.21 37.78 4.47
CA ARG A 378 12.44 37.56 3.03
C ARG A 378 11.92 36.21 2.54
N LEU A 379 11.26 35.45 3.41
CA LEU A 379 10.80 34.11 3.08
C LEU A 379 9.73 34.16 2.00
N GLU A 380 9.97 33.45 0.91
CA GLU A 380 9.04 33.27 -0.21
C GLU A 380 8.48 31.84 -0.22
N THR A 381 9.28 30.85 0.18
CA THR A 381 8.88 29.44 0.22
C THR A 381 9.11 28.87 1.61
N LEU A 382 8.06 28.32 2.20
CA LEU A 382 8.12 27.60 3.47
C LEU A 382 7.48 26.22 3.30
N ASN A 383 8.24 25.17 3.59
CA ASN A 383 7.75 23.80 3.62
C ASN A 383 8.00 23.18 5.00
N LEU A 384 6.92 22.86 5.70
CA LEU A 384 6.88 22.18 7.00
C LEU A 384 6.02 20.91 6.92
N GLY A 385 5.83 20.33 5.73
CA GLY A 385 5.03 19.13 5.56
C GLY A 385 5.65 17.90 6.20
N ASP A 386 4.89 16.81 6.37
CA ASP A 386 5.34 15.56 6.98
C ASP A 386 5.96 15.76 8.38
N ASN A 387 5.25 16.44 9.28
CA ASN A 387 5.69 16.65 10.67
C ASN A 387 4.53 16.40 11.66
N ASP A 388 4.81 16.48 12.96
CA ASP A 388 3.82 16.26 14.02
C ASP A 388 3.29 17.59 14.63
N PHE A 389 3.21 18.66 13.85
CA PHE A 389 2.69 19.93 14.38
C PHE A 389 1.20 19.82 14.71
N THR A 390 0.82 20.32 15.89
CA THR A 390 -0.56 20.30 16.41
C THR A 390 -1.08 21.71 16.68
N GLY A 391 -2.39 21.83 16.85
CA GLY A 391 -3.05 23.08 17.23
C GLY A 391 -3.34 24.00 16.04
N CYS A 392 -3.80 25.22 16.32
CA CYS A 392 -4.33 26.13 15.32
C CYS A 392 -3.33 27.16 14.80
N ILE A 393 -3.46 27.51 13.51
CA ILE A 393 -2.76 28.64 12.88
C ILE A 393 -3.34 29.97 13.39
N PRO A 394 -2.56 30.86 14.04
CA PRO A 394 -3.05 32.15 14.53
C PRO A 394 -3.43 33.13 13.42
N GLU A 395 -4.39 34.02 13.71
CA GLU A 395 -5.00 34.95 12.74
C GLU A 395 -4.05 36.00 12.12
N ASP A 396 -2.87 36.26 12.71
CA ASP A 396 -1.92 37.29 12.23
C ASP A 396 -0.54 36.75 11.79
N MET A 397 -0.35 35.42 11.82
CA MET A 397 0.98 34.82 11.71
C MET A 397 1.66 35.07 10.36
N TRP A 398 0.88 34.98 9.28
CA TRP A 398 1.37 35.10 7.90
C TRP A 398 1.41 36.54 7.37
N ALA A 399 0.72 37.46 8.06
CA ALA A 399 0.57 38.85 7.61
C ALA A 399 1.88 39.61 7.33
N PRO A 400 3.01 39.37 8.04
CA PRO A 400 4.27 40.05 7.74
C PRO A 400 5.11 39.37 6.65
N LEU A 401 4.71 38.20 6.15
CA LEU A 401 5.48 37.40 5.18
C LEU A 401 4.94 37.60 3.75
N SER A 402 5.85 37.64 2.78
CA SER A 402 5.54 37.72 1.34
C SER A 402 5.70 36.35 0.68
N LEU A 403 5.04 35.34 1.23
CA LEU A 403 5.13 33.95 0.75
C LEU A 403 4.50 33.82 -0.64
N LYS A 404 5.23 33.10 -1.51
CA LYS A 404 4.79 32.58 -2.82
C LYS A 404 4.37 31.11 -2.73
N ALA A 405 4.98 30.32 -1.85
CA ALA A 405 4.64 28.91 -1.66
C ALA A 405 4.61 28.55 -0.17
N LEU A 406 3.55 27.86 0.25
CA LEU A 406 3.38 27.38 1.61
C LEU A 406 2.90 25.93 1.59
N TYR A 407 3.70 25.03 2.19
CA TYR A 407 3.38 23.62 2.37
C TYR A 407 3.33 23.29 3.87
N LEU A 408 2.17 22.87 4.34
CA LEU A 408 1.94 22.39 5.71
C LEU A 408 1.23 21.03 5.72
N TYR A 409 1.29 20.29 4.62
CA TYR A 409 0.57 19.02 4.47
C TYR A 409 1.09 17.94 5.42
N ASP A 410 0.32 16.88 5.63
CA ASP A 410 0.65 15.75 6.51
C ASP A 410 1.17 16.21 7.88
N ASN A 411 0.27 16.84 8.62
CA ASN A 411 0.48 17.33 9.98
C ASN A 411 -0.81 17.12 10.79
N LYS A 412 -0.83 17.54 12.06
CA LYS A 412 -2.00 17.47 12.95
C LYS A 412 -2.57 18.86 13.26
N LEU A 413 -2.46 19.78 12.30
CA LEU A 413 -2.92 21.16 12.47
C LEU A 413 -4.44 21.22 12.41
N SER A 414 -5.04 21.96 13.34
CA SER A 414 -6.50 22.04 13.51
C SER A 414 -7.00 23.48 13.53
N GLY A 415 -8.31 23.66 13.72
CA GLY A 415 -8.95 24.97 13.73
C GLY A 415 -9.40 25.43 12.34
N SER A 416 -9.88 26.66 12.21
CA SER A 416 -10.47 27.17 10.96
C SER A 416 -9.50 28.00 10.13
N LEU A 417 -9.60 27.91 8.81
CA LEU A 417 -8.92 28.80 7.86
C LEU A 417 -9.45 30.24 8.02
N SER A 418 -8.78 31.06 8.84
CA SER A 418 -9.23 32.42 9.17
C SER A 418 -9.16 33.39 7.98
N LYS A 419 -10.08 34.36 7.91
CA LYS A 419 -10.07 35.43 6.89
C LYS A 419 -8.89 36.41 7.04
N GLN A 420 -8.32 36.54 8.23
CA GLN A 420 -7.31 37.57 8.54
C GLN A 420 -5.88 37.06 8.30
N SER A 421 -5.62 35.75 8.45
CA SER A 421 -4.29 35.17 8.24
C SER A 421 -4.02 34.84 6.77
N LEU A 422 -4.74 33.86 6.22
CA LEU A 422 -4.43 33.26 4.90
C LEU A 422 -4.63 34.26 3.76
N CYS A 423 -5.71 35.04 3.81
CA CYS A 423 -6.05 35.99 2.77
C CYS A 423 -5.15 37.25 2.74
N GLY A 424 -4.23 37.39 3.70
CA GLY A 424 -3.17 38.39 3.68
C GLY A 424 -2.04 38.08 2.68
N LEU A 425 -1.85 36.81 2.32
CA LEU A 425 -0.77 36.33 1.45
C LEU A 425 -1.06 36.57 -0.04
N LYS A 426 -1.10 37.83 -0.46
CA LYS A 426 -1.51 38.21 -1.84
C LYS A 426 -0.58 37.70 -2.95
N ASP A 427 0.67 37.43 -2.61
CA ASP A 427 1.70 36.94 -3.55
C ASP A 427 1.71 35.41 -3.66
N LEU A 428 0.87 34.71 -2.90
CA LEU A 428 0.83 33.25 -2.85
C LEU A 428 0.41 32.67 -4.20
N GLN A 429 1.22 31.73 -4.68
CA GLN A 429 1.05 30.98 -5.92
C GLN A 429 0.68 29.52 -5.63
N LEU A 430 1.25 28.96 -4.56
CA LEU A 430 1.01 27.60 -4.13
C LEU A 430 0.63 27.54 -2.65
N LEU A 431 -0.45 26.84 -2.35
CA LEU A 431 -0.88 26.51 -1.01
C LEU A 431 -1.22 25.03 -0.90
N ASP A 432 -0.54 24.33 -0.02
CA ASP A 432 -0.80 22.93 0.30
C ASP A 432 -0.98 22.76 1.82
N LEU A 433 -2.21 22.44 2.23
CA LEU A 433 -2.61 22.21 3.62
C LEU A 433 -3.28 20.83 3.78
N SER A 434 -3.08 19.91 2.84
CA SER A 434 -3.77 18.61 2.87
C SER A 434 -3.34 17.73 4.04
N PHE A 435 -4.04 16.62 4.29
CA PHE A 435 -3.71 15.66 5.35
C PHE A 435 -3.50 16.36 6.70
N ASN A 436 -4.53 17.08 7.15
CA ASN A 436 -4.53 17.82 8.42
C ASN A 436 -5.93 17.73 9.08
N GLU A 437 -6.12 18.45 10.18
CA GLU A 437 -7.38 18.49 10.94
C GLU A 437 -8.11 19.86 10.79
N PHE A 438 -7.89 20.61 9.71
CA PHE A 438 -8.52 21.92 9.53
C PHE A 438 -10.05 21.78 9.38
N GLY A 439 -10.78 22.49 10.24
CA GLY A 439 -12.24 22.53 10.24
C GLY A 439 -12.82 23.87 9.81
N GLY A 440 -14.13 24.06 10.02
CA GLY A 440 -14.82 25.30 9.65
C GLY A 440 -15.06 25.43 8.15
N THR A 441 -15.32 26.65 7.66
CA THR A 441 -15.71 26.89 6.26
C THR A 441 -14.59 27.50 5.43
N LEU A 442 -14.56 27.21 4.12
CA LEU A 442 -13.66 27.88 3.17
C LEU A 442 -13.88 29.42 3.17
N PRO A 443 -12.83 30.22 3.36
CA PRO A 443 -12.97 31.68 3.42
C PRO A 443 -13.21 32.27 2.02
N GLN A 444 -14.26 33.08 1.88
CA GLN A 444 -14.63 33.75 0.61
C GLN A 444 -13.52 34.64 0.01
N CYS A 445 -12.54 35.06 0.82
CA CYS A 445 -11.42 35.85 0.35
C CYS A 445 -10.36 35.05 -0.41
N LEU A 446 -10.46 33.71 -0.47
CA LEU A 446 -9.63 32.88 -1.36
C LEU A 446 -9.68 33.38 -2.80
N GLY A 447 -10.87 33.79 -3.28
CA GLY A 447 -11.03 34.39 -4.61
C GLY A 447 -10.19 35.65 -4.87
N ASN A 448 -9.70 36.33 -3.82
CA ASN A 448 -8.86 37.51 -3.93
C ASN A 448 -7.37 37.20 -4.05
N LEU A 449 -6.94 35.94 -3.91
CA LEU A 449 -5.56 35.51 -4.07
C LEU A 449 -5.22 35.37 -5.55
N THR A 450 -5.08 36.51 -6.25
CA THR A 450 -4.99 36.55 -7.72
C THR A 450 -3.77 35.88 -8.34
N SER A 451 -2.75 35.58 -7.53
CA SER A 451 -1.54 34.89 -7.95
C SER A 451 -1.62 33.37 -7.79
N LEU A 452 -2.63 32.85 -7.09
CA LEU A 452 -2.74 31.43 -6.74
C LEU A 452 -3.02 30.59 -7.98
N THR A 453 -2.14 29.61 -8.22
CA THR A 453 -2.23 28.64 -9.32
C THR A 453 -2.47 27.22 -8.79
N PHE A 454 -2.06 26.94 -7.56
CA PHE A 454 -2.16 25.62 -6.92
C PHE A 454 -2.77 25.72 -5.53
N LEU A 455 -3.85 24.98 -5.31
CA LEU A 455 -4.55 24.89 -4.02
C LEU A 455 -4.91 23.44 -3.70
N HIS A 456 -4.30 22.90 -2.64
CA HIS A 456 -4.53 21.54 -2.16
C HIS A 456 -4.96 21.59 -0.69
N LEU A 457 -6.20 21.18 -0.42
CA LEU A 457 -6.83 21.19 0.91
C LEU A 457 -7.50 19.84 1.22
N SER A 458 -7.11 18.78 0.51
CA SER A 458 -7.68 17.45 0.66
C SER A 458 -7.44 16.87 2.06
N GLU A 459 -8.19 15.83 2.44
CA GLU A 459 -7.98 15.10 3.70
C GLU A 459 -7.96 16.03 4.92
N ASN A 460 -9.09 16.73 5.12
CA ASN A 460 -9.30 17.68 6.21
C ASN A 460 -10.75 17.58 6.74
N GLN A 461 -11.12 18.45 7.68
CA GLN A 461 -12.45 18.48 8.30
C GLN A 461 -13.27 19.71 7.85
N LEU A 462 -13.00 20.27 6.66
CA LEU A 462 -13.67 21.48 6.17
C LEU A 462 -15.16 21.20 5.89
N THR A 463 -16.01 22.17 6.17
CA THR A 463 -17.47 22.07 6.12
C THR A 463 -18.08 23.26 5.38
N GLY A 464 -19.38 23.16 5.08
CA GLY A 464 -20.14 24.26 4.51
C GLY A 464 -19.97 24.39 2.99
N TYR A 465 -20.30 25.57 2.47
CA TYR A 465 -20.41 25.77 1.02
C TYR A 465 -19.13 26.28 0.37
N LEU A 466 -18.94 25.89 -0.90
CA LEU A 466 -17.87 26.43 -1.75
C LEU A 466 -17.96 27.97 -1.89
N PRO A 467 -16.81 28.67 -2.02
CA PRO A 467 -16.80 30.11 -2.24
C PRO A 467 -17.41 30.49 -3.59
N SER A 468 -18.07 31.66 -3.65
CA SER A 468 -18.74 32.15 -4.87
C SER A 468 -17.78 32.70 -5.92
N PHE A 469 -16.50 32.89 -5.56
CA PHE A 469 -15.46 33.38 -6.45
C PHE A 469 -14.14 32.67 -6.12
N TRP A 470 -13.43 32.21 -7.14
CA TRP A 470 -12.17 31.48 -7.00
C TRP A 470 -11.00 32.29 -7.59
N PRO A 471 -9.74 31.97 -7.21
CA PRO A 471 -8.58 32.60 -7.82
C PRO A 471 -8.61 32.49 -9.36
N PRO A 472 -8.42 33.60 -10.10
CA PRO A 472 -8.58 33.62 -11.56
C PRO A 472 -7.49 32.88 -12.34
N LYS A 473 -6.34 32.60 -11.72
CA LYS A 473 -5.20 31.87 -12.33
C LYS A 473 -5.11 30.42 -11.87
N LEU A 474 -6.11 29.93 -11.12
CA LEU A 474 -6.07 28.58 -10.57
C LEU A 474 -5.97 27.54 -11.69
N GLN A 475 -4.99 26.66 -11.58
CA GLN A 475 -4.71 25.56 -12.49
C GLN A 475 -5.02 24.22 -11.84
N TYR A 476 -4.74 24.14 -10.53
CA TYR A 476 -4.94 22.95 -9.71
C TYR A 476 -5.84 23.30 -8.53
N LEU A 477 -6.86 22.48 -8.32
CA LEU A 477 -7.72 22.53 -7.15
C LEU A 477 -8.00 21.12 -6.64
N ASP A 478 -7.68 20.85 -5.38
CA ASP A 478 -8.14 19.66 -4.70
C ASP A 478 -8.74 20.00 -3.33
N LEU A 479 -9.95 19.49 -3.11
CA LEU A 479 -10.73 19.62 -1.89
C LEU A 479 -11.20 18.25 -1.38
N SER A 480 -10.66 17.16 -1.92
CA SER A 480 -11.13 15.79 -1.69
C SER A 480 -11.13 15.43 -0.20
N HIS A 481 -11.96 14.47 0.20
CA HIS A 481 -12.04 13.95 1.56
C HIS A 481 -12.22 15.06 2.61
N ASN A 482 -13.28 15.84 2.44
CA ASN A 482 -13.76 16.86 3.37
C ASN A 482 -15.28 16.71 3.56
N HIS A 483 -15.92 17.60 4.33
CA HIS A 483 -17.39 17.65 4.53
C HIS A 483 -18.04 18.82 3.80
N LEU A 484 -17.56 19.18 2.61
CA LEU A 484 -18.05 20.31 1.83
C LEU A 484 -19.35 19.95 1.08
N ASP A 485 -20.18 20.96 0.87
CA ASP A 485 -21.46 20.88 0.14
C ASP A 485 -21.54 22.04 -0.87
N GLY A 486 -22.42 21.92 -1.86
CA GLY A 486 -22.79 23.02 -2.74
C GLY A 486 -22.66 22.71 -4.22
N ILE A 487 -22.74 23.77 -5.01
CA ILE A 487 -22.73 23.71 -6.47
C ILE A 487 -21.45 24.37 -6.95
N PHE A 488 -20.66 23.63 -7.72
CA PHE A 488 -19.47 24.12 -8.40
C PHE A 488 -19.85 24.68 -9.77
N SER A 489 -19.63 25.98 -9.97
CA SER A 489 -19.66 26.59 -11.29
C SER A 489 -18.69 27.77 -11.36
N VAL A 490 -17.68 27.64 -12.22
CA VAL A 490 -16.65 28.67 -12.42
C VAL A 490 -16.29 28.79 -13.89
N ASN A 491 -15.91 29.98 -14.34
CA ASN A 491 -15.62 30.23 -15.75
C ASN A 491 -14.28 30.95 -15.92
N TYR A 492 -13.23 30.38 -15.32
CA TYR A 492 -11.85 30.88 -15.39
C TYR A 492 -11.03 30.10 -16.42
N SER A 493 -10.03 30.71 -17.03
CA SER A 493 -9.41 30.19 -18.27
C SER A 493 -8.34 29.11 -18.09
N SER A 494 -7.91 28.81 -16.86
CA SER A 494 -6.64 28.10 -16.63
C SER A 494 -6.74 26.80 -15.85
N LEU A 495 -7.92 26.39 -15.40
CA LEU A 495 -8.08 25.18 -14.58
C LEU A 495 -7.84 23.92 -15.42
N GLU A 496 -6.95 23.06 -14.94
CA GLU A 496 -6.53 21.82 -15.61
C GLU A 496 -6.88 20.58 -14.78
N VAL A 497 -6.84 20.68 -13.45
CA VAL A 497 -7.04 19.54 -12.55
C VAL A 497 -7.99 19.89 -11.42
N ILE A 498 -8.95 18.99 -11.17
CA ILE A 498 -9.97 19.13 -10.12
C ILE A 498 -10.11 17.81 -9.35
N GLY A 499 -9.96 17.89 -8.03
CA GLY A 499 -10.24 16.81 -7.07
C GLY A 499 -11.30 17.26 -6.08
N LEU A 500 -12.42 16.52 -6.02
CA LEU A 500 -13.55 16.85 -5.17
C LEU A 500 -14.09 15.61 -4.43
N SER A 501 -13.37 14.49 -4.44
CA SER A 501 -13.83 13.20 -3.93
C SER A 501 -14.30 13.29 -2.47
N GLY A 502 -15.21 12.41 -2.05
CA GLY A 502 -15.69 12.32 -0.67
C GLY A 502 -16.49 13.53 -0.15
N ASN A 503 -16.86 14.48 -1.02
CA ASN A 503 -17.66 15.66 -0.65
C ASN A 503 -19.09 15.58 -1.24
N LYS A 504 -20.00 16.45 -0.80
CA LYS A 504 -21.36 16.58 -1.37
C LYS A 504 -21.43 17.69 -2.40
N ILE A 505 -20.51 17.71 -3.36
CA ILE A 505 -20.42 18.76 -4.37
C ILE A 505 -21.07 18.30 -5.68
N THR A 506 -21.92 19.17 -6.23
CA THR A 506 -22.61 18.97 -7.53
C THR A 506 -22.23 20.09 -8.49
N PHE A 507 -22.64 20.01 -9.76
CA PHE A 507 -22.39 21.06 -10.75
C PHE A 507 -23.67 21.77 -11.17
N GLU A 508 -23.53 23.01 -11.63
CA GLU A 508 -24.65 23.78 -12.16
C GLU A 508 -25.14 23.18 -13.50
N ASN A 509 -26.45 23.01 -13.64
CA ASN A 509 -27.05 22.47 -14.87
C ASN A 509 -26.82 23.41 -16.07
N GLY A 510 -26.40 22.86 -17.20
CA GLY A 510 -26.09 23.62 -18.41
C GLY A 510 -24.81 24.49 -18.30
N TRP A 511 -23.98 24.29 -17.27
CA TRP A 511 -22.69 24.96 -17.15
C TRP A 511 -21.72 24.44 -18.23
N ILE A 512 -21.10 25.38 -18.95
CA ILE A 512 -20.10 25.10 -19.98
C ILE A 512 -18.82 25.84 -19.58
N PRO A 513 -17.81 25.14 -19.04
CA PRO A 513 -16.54 25.75 -18.65
C PRO A 513 -15.76 26.23 -19.89
N SER A 514 -15.13 27.39 -19.78
CA SER A 514 -14.25 27.95 -20.81
C SER A 514 -12.88 27.27 -20.92
N PHE A 515 -12.56 26.35 -20.00
CA PHE A 515 -11.29 25.65 -19.88
C PHE A 515 -11.42 24.18 -20.26
N GLN A 516 -10.28 23.50 -20.37
CA GLN A 516 -10.20 22.08 -20.69
C GLN A 516 -9.40 21.37 -19.62
N LEU A 517 -10.04 20.42 -18.94
CA LEU A 517 -9.44 19.63 -17.89
C LEU A 517 -8.57 18.52 -18.48
N ARG A 518 -7.46 18.26 -17.78
CA ARG A 518 -6.60 17.09 -17.93
C ARG A 518 -7.04 15.98 -16.98
N ALA A 519 -7.41 16.33 -15.75
CA ALA A 519 -7.84 15.35 -14.74
C ALA A 519 -9.08 15.84 -13.97
N LEU A 520 -10.01 14.92 -13.73
CA LEU A 520 -11.17 15.13 -12.86
C LEU A 520 -11.40 13.90 -11.99
N ILE A 521 -11.26 14.05 -10.67
CA ILE A 521 -11.46 12.96 -9.70
C ILE A 521 -12.60 13.36 -8.75
N MET A 522 -13.66 12.56 -8.76
CA MET A 522 -14.89 12.81 -8.01
C MET A 522 -15.50 11.51 -7.49
N GLN A 523 -14.68 10.74 -6.79
CA GLN A 523 -15.12 9.52 -6.14
C GLN A 523 -16.06 9.85 -4.96
N ASP A 524 -17.08 9.02 -4.71
CA ASP A 524 -17.95 9.13 -3.53
C ASP A 524 -18.58 10.52 -3.31
N CYS A 525 -18.98 11.17 -4.40
CA CYS A 525 -19.65 12.48 -4.36
C CYS A 525 -21.19 12.37 -4.31
N GLY A 526 -21.73 11.15 -4.39
CA GLY A 526 -23.16 10.88 -4.45
C GLY A 526 -23.83 11.32 -5.77
N LEU A 527 -23.08 11.44 -6.87
CA LEU A 527 -23.58 11.84 -8.19
C LEU A 527 -24.60 10.83 -8.74
N GLU A 528 -25.75 11.29 -9.23
CA GLU A 528 -26.78 10.44 -9.84
C GLU A 528 -26.69 10.34 -11.37
N SER A 529 -25.98 11.28 -12.01
CA SER A 529 -25.77 11.34 -13.46
C SER A 529 -24.40 11.91 -13.79
N ILE A 530 -23.84 11.51 -14.94
CA ILE A 530 -22.56 12.03 -15.41
C ILE A 530 -22.71 13.56 -15.62
N PRO A 531 -21.83 14.40 -15.05
CA PRO A 531 -21.92 15.85 -15.21
C PRO A 531 -21.96 16.30 -16.68
N GLU A 532 -22.96 17.09 -17.06
CA GLU A 532 -23.19 17.47 -18.47
C GLU A 532 -22.00 18.26 -19.07
N PHE A 533 -21.26 19.01 -18.28
CA PHE A 533 -20.12 19.78 -18.78
C PHE A 533 -19.01 18.89 -19.37
N LEU A 534 -18.95 17.60 -19.02
CA LEU A 534 -18.00 16.64 -19.58
C LEU A 534 -18.20 16.42 -21.08
N PHE A 535 -19.40 16.65 -21.61
CA PHE A 535 -19.63 16.67 -23.07
C PHE A 535 -18.81 17.74 -23.79
N HIS A 536 -18.34 18.75 -23.06
CA HIS A 536 -17.55 19.87 -23.58
C HIS A 536 -16.06 19.76 -23.24
N GLN A 537 -15.61 18.60 -22.73
CA GLN A 537 -14.20 18.33 -22.44
C GLN A 537 -13.61 17.39 -23.51
N PHE A 538 -12.42 17.73 -23.99
CA PHE A 538 -11.72 17.04 -25.09
C PHE A 538 -10.22 16.79 -24.82
N LYS A 539 -9.76 17.08 -23.59
CA LYS A 539 -8.36 16.93 -23.17
C LYS A 539 -8.18 16.09 -21.90
N LEU A 540 -9.21 15.35 -21.48
CA LEU A 540 -9.11 14.49 -20.30
C LEU A 540 -8.12 13.37 -20.56
N GLU A 541 -7.22 13.18 -19.62
CA GLU A 541 -6.24 12.09 -19.52
C GLU A 541 -6.63 11.15 -18.37
N VAL A 542 -7.19 11.70 -17.27
CA VAL A 542 -7.68 10.94 -16.12
C VAL A 542 -9.10 11.34 -15.77
N LEU A 543 -9.98 10.35 -15.62
CA LEU A 543 -11.33 10.55 -15.08
C LEU A 543 -11.66 9.44 -14.08
N ASP A 544 -11.96 9.85 -12.85
CA ASP A 544 -12.49 8.97 -11.81
C ASP A 544 -13.85 9.49 -11.33
N LEU A 545 -14.90 8.70 -11.59
CA LEU A 545 -16.25 8.92 -11.09
C LEU A 545 -16.74 7.72 -10.27
N SER A 546 -15.83 6.96 -9.68
CA SER A 546 -16.12 5.74 -8.94
C SER A 546 -16.92 6.01 -7.65
N HIS A 547 -17.53 4.96 -7.10
CA HIS A 547 -18.32 5.01 -5.85
C HIS A 547 -19.46 6.06 -5.88
N ASN A 548 -20.11 6.24 -7.04
CA ASN A 548 -21.25 7.15 -7.20
C ASN A 548 -22.54 6.36 -7.47
N LYS A 549 -23.63 7.05 -7.84
CA LYS A 549 -24.94 6.47 -8.16
C LYS A 549 -25.27 6.63 -9.64
N LEU A 550 -24.25 6.68 -10.50
CA LEU A 550 -24.40 6.91 -11.94
C LEU A 550 -25.12 5.74 -12.60
N LYS A 551 -26.05 6.03 -13.49
CA LYS A 551 -26.92 5.03 -14.16
C LYS A 551 -26.88 5.18 -15.67
N GLY A 552 -27.33 4.13 -16.34
CA GLY A 552 -27.46 4.07 -17.80
C GLY A 552 -26.43 3.16 -18.45
N ARG A 553 -26.26 3.28 -19.76
CA ARG A 553 -25.25 2.51 -20.49
C ARG A 553 -23.87 3.15 -20.37
N PHE A 554 -22.82 2.40 -20.71
CA PHE A 554 -21.46 2.91 -20.77
C PHE A 554 -21.36 4.17 -21.66
N PRO A 555 -20.69 5.25 -21.20
CA PRO A 555 -20.66 6.53 -21.90
C PRO A 555 -19.61 6.58 -23.02
N TYR A 556 -19.86 5.88 -24.13
CA TYR A 556 -18.93 5.80 -25.27
C TYR A 556 -18.46 7.16 -25.82
N TRP A 557 -19.33 8.18 -25.75
CA TRP A 557 -19.01 9.54 -26.20
C TRP A 557 -17.82 10.15 -25.43
N LEU A 558 -17.58 9.73 -24.19
CA LEU A 558 -16.48 10.24 -23.38
C LEU A 558 -15.13 9.90 -24.02
N LEU A 559 -14.99 8.63 -24.44
CA LEU A 559 -13.80 8.13 -25.12
C LEU A 559 -13.63 8.74 -26.51
N GLN A 560 -14.73 8.95 -27.22
CA GLN A 560 -14.73 9.59 -28.54
C GLN A 560 -14.28 11.06 -28.48
N ASN A 561 -14.71 11.77 -27.42
CA ASN A 561 -14.35 13.17 -27.22
C ASN A 561 -12.92 13.33 -26.70
N ASN A 562 -12.42 12.37 -25.91
CA ASN A 562 -11.13 12.43 -25.24
C ASN A 562 -10.21 11.31 -25.73
N GLY A 563 -9.65 11.47 -26.93
CA GLY A 563 -8.73 10.49 -27.51
C GLY A 563 -7.41 10.29 -26.74
N GLY A 564 -7.10 11.20 -25.80
CA GLY A 564 -5.96 11.10 -24.89
C GLY A 564 -6.28 10.50 -23.52
N LEU A 565 -7.49 9.98 -23.30
CA LEU A 565 -7.86 9.42 -22.00
C LEU A 565 -7.05 8.14 -21.73
N GLU A 566 -6.24 8.16 -20.67
CA GLU A 566 -5.36 7.05 -20.27
C GLU A 566 -5.99 6.23 -19.14
N ILE A 567 -6.73 6.89 -18.24
CA ILE A 567 -7.31 6.28 -17.05
C ILE A 567 -8.79 6.63 -16.95
N LEU A 568 -9.62 5.59 -16.87
CA LEU A 568 -11.05 5.71 -16.63
C LEU A 568 -11.48 4.77 -15.50
N ASP A 569 -11.89 5.35 -14.38
CA ASP A 569 -12.48 4.62 -13.26
C ASP A 569 -13.96 4.99 -13.09
N LEU A 570 -14.83 3.99 -13.28
CA LEU A 570 -16.27 4.06 -13.07
C LEU A 570 -16.75 2.98 -12.07
N LYS A 571 -15.84 2.44 -11.25
CA LYS A 571 -16.12 1.38 -10.28
C LYS A 571 -17.27 1.74 -9.35
N ASN A 572 -18.02 0.74 -8.91
CA ASN A 572 -19.06 0.88 -7.88
C ASN A 572 -20.08 1.97 -8.23
N ASN A 573 -20.76 1.76 -9.36
CA ASN A 573 -21.84 2.61 -9.87
C ASN A 573 -23.04 1.72 -10.26
N SER A 574 -23.96 2.23 -11.07
CA SER A 574 -25.15 1.51 -11.54
C SER A 574 -25.25 1.49 -13.08
N PHE A 575 -24.10 1.44 -13.77
CA PHE A 575 -24.08 1.28 -15.23
C PHE A 575 -24.53 -0.13 -15.62
N ASN A 576 -25.21 -0.26 -16.77
CA ASN A 576 -25.81 -1.51 -17.23
C ASN A 576 -25.78 -1.70 -18.74
N GLY A 577 -26.29 -2.87 -19.17
CA GLY A 577 -26.36 -3.27 -20.57
C GLY A 577 -25.08 -3.93 -21.05
N GLN A 578 -25.04 -4.24 -22.35
CA GLN A 578 -23.88 -4.90 -22.96
C GLN A 578 -22.72 -3.92 -23.20
N LEU A 579 -21.51 -4.37 -22.85
CA LEU A 579 -20.27 -3.62 -23.06
C LEU A 579 -19.60 -4.06 -24.37
N GLU A 580 -19.28 -3.09 -25.22
CA GLU A 580 -18.51 -3.27 -26.44
C GLU A 580 -17.23 -2.44 -26.37
N ILE A 581 -16.07 -3.08 -26.49
CA ILE A 581 -14.76 -2.43 -26.48
C ILE A 581 -14.14 -2.62 -27.86
N GLY A 582 -14.14 -1.57 -28.69
CA GLY A 582 -13.75 -1.65 -30.10
C GLY A 582 -12.49 -0.87 -30.50
N THR A 583 -12.02 -1.07 -31.73
CA THR A 583 -10.78 -0.48 -32.29
C THR A 583 -10.67 1.04 -32.15
N ASN A 584 -11.80 1.77 -32.26
CA ASN A 584 -11.82 3.23 -32.19
C ASN A 584 -11.96 3.78 -30.75
N MET A 585 -12.02 2.91 -29.73
CA MET A 585 -12.27 3.29 -28.33
C MET A 585 -11.02 3.25 -27.44
N LEU A 586 -9.93 2.62 -27.87
CA LEU A 586 -8.74 2.33 -27.03
C LEU A 586 -7.38 2.84 -27.58
N PRO A 587 -7.25 4.01 -28.23
CA PRO A 587 -5.91 4.43 -28.68
C PRO A 587 -4.95 4.78 -27.53
N SER A 588 -5.47 5.10 -26.34
CA SER A 588 -4.68 5.63 -25.21
C SER A 588 -5.01 5.03 -23.84
N ILE A 589 -6.15 4.36 -23.66
CA ILE A 589 -6.53 3.78 -22.35
C ILE A 589 -5.52 2.71 -21.94
N GLN A 590 -4.95 2.92 -20.75
CA GLN A 590 -4.04 2.00 -20.07
C GLN A 590 -4.74 1.35 -18.87
N TYR A 591 -5.61 2.10 -18.19
CA TYR A 591 -6.37 1.63 -17.04
C TYR A 591 -7.88 1.79 -17.26
N LEU A 592 -8.60 0.68 -17.18
CA LEU A 592 -10.06 0.67 -17.28
C LEU A 592 -10.66 -0.12 -16.11
N ASN A 593 -11.34 0.58 -15.21
CA ASN A 593 -12.02 -0.01 -14.07
C ASN A 593 -13.53 0.21 -14.16
N LEU A 594 -14.25 -0.87 -14.40
CA LEU A 594 -15.71 -0.92 -14.51
C LEU A 594 -16.31 -1.87 -13.47
N ALA A 595 -15.55 -2.19 -12.44
CA ALA A 595 -15.94 -3.15 -11.41
C ALA A 595 -17.20 -2.71 -10.65
N ALA A 596 -17.89 -3.65 -10.02
CA ALA A 596 -19.06 -3.38 -9.18
C ALA A 596 -20.14 -2.53 -9.90
N ASN A 597 -20.54 -2.98 -11.09
CA ASN A 597 -21.61 -2.39 -11.88
C ASN A 597 -22.63 -3.48 -12.27
N HIS A 598 -23.55 -3.18 -13.18
CA HIS A 598 -24.59 -4.10 -13.65
C HIS A 598 -24.44 -4.40 -15.16
N PHE A 599 -23.21 -4.38 -15.68
CA PHE A 599 -22.95 -4.78 -17.07
C PHE A 599 -23.30 -6.26 -17.27
N GLU A 600 -23.89 -6.59 -18.43
CA GLU A 600 -24.45 -7.92 -18.68
C GLU A 600 -24.25 -8.40 -20.12
N GLY A 601 -24.48 -9.69 -20.34
CA GLY A 601 -24.27 -10.33 -21.64
C GLY A 601 -22.80 -10.59 -21.95
N ASP A 602 -22.52 -10.95 -23.19
CA ASP A 602 -21.16 -11.28 -23.63
C ASP A 602 -20.31 -10.01 -23.75
N LEU A 603 -19.06 -10.08 -23.27
CA LEU A 603 -18.06 -9.04 -23.47
C LEU A 603 -17.68 -8.98 -24.95
N LEU A 604 -18.07 -7.93 -25.66
CA LEU A 604 -17.71 -7.76 -27.07
C LEU A 604 -16.37 -7.02 -27.18
N PHE A 605 -15.31 -7.69 -27.62
CA PHE A 605 -13.98 -7.10 -27.75
C PHE A 605 -13.47 -7.15 -29.19
N SER A 606 -13.15 -5.99 -29.76
CA SER A 606 -12.68 -5.87 -31.14
C SER A 606 -11.49 -4.93 -31.32
N ALA A 607 -10.73 -4.63 -30.25
CA ALA A 607 -9.53 -3.78 -30.35
C ALA A 607 -8.47 -4.35 -31.33
N GLY A 608 -7.66 -3.46 -31.90
CA GLY A 608 -6.60 -3.80 -32.87
C GLY A 608 -5.34 -4.37 -32.20
N ASP A 609 -4.27 -4.53 -32.97
CA ASP A 609 -3.01 -5.13 -32.50
C ASP A 609 -2.18 -4.18 -31.58
N ASP A 610 -2.58 -2.91 -31.44
CA ASP A 610 -1.93 -1.88 -30.61
C ASP A 610 -2.72 -1.61 -29.31
N CYS A 611 -3.09 -2.67 -28.59
CA CYS A 611 -3.83 -2.55 -27.33
C CYS A 611 -2.89 -2.09 -26.20
N LYS A 612 -3.16 -0.91 -25.63
CA LYS A 612 -2.34 -0.29 -24.57
C LYS A 612 -2.79 -0.60 -23.14
N LEU A 613 -3.81 -1.44 -22.96
CA LEU A 613 -4.31 -1.80 -21.64
C LEU A 613 -3.20 -2.48 -20.81
N ILE A 614 -2.93 -1.91 -19.65
CA ILE A 614 -2.07 -2.44 -18.60
C ILE A 614 -2.92 -3.09 -17.51
N ALA A 615 -4.08 -2.49 -17.21
CA ALA A 615 -5.00 -2.98 -16.20
C ALA A 615 -6.46 -2.92 -16.67
N LEU A 616 -7.16 -4.03 -16.48
CA LEU A 616 -8.58 -4.16 -16.77
C LEU A 616 -9.30 -4.84 -15.59
N ASP A 617 -10.20 -4.09 -14.95
CA ASP A 617 -11.05 -4.61 -13.88
C ASP A 617 -12.53 -4.55 -14.30
N LEU A 618 -13.10 -5.73 -14.51
CA LEU A 618 -14.51 -5.95 -14.83
C LEU A 618 -15.22 -6.75 -13.72
N SER A 619 -14.59 -6.86 -12.54
CA SER A 619 -15.09 -7.70 -11.46
C SER A 619 -16.47 -7.25 -10.94
N HIS A 620 -17.19 -8.14 -10.27
CA HIS A 620 -18.49 -7.84 -9.65
C HIS A 620 -19.49 -7.22 -10.66
N ASN A 621 -19.70 -7.91 -11.77
CA ASN A 621 -20.69 -7.55 -12.80
C ASN A 621 -21.55 -8.79 -13.13
N ASN A 622 -22.36 -8.72 -14.18
CA ASN A 622 -23.22 -9.80 -14.63
C ASN A 622 -22.83 -10.29 -16.04
N PHE A 623 -21.54 -10.17 -16.42
CA PHE A 623 -21.04 -10.64 -17.71
C PHE A 623 -21.22 -12.15 -17.85
N SER A 624 -21.47 -12.61 -19.09
CA SER A 624 -21.61 -14.02 -19.44
C SER A 624 -20.75 -14.38 -20.65
N GLY A 625 -20.85 -15.62 -21.12
CA GLY A 625 -20.14 -16.08 -22.31
C GLY A 625 -18.67 -16.41 -22.02
N GLU A 626 -17.90 -16.57 -23.08
CA GLU A 626 -16.45 -16.81 -23.00
C GLU A 626 -15.69 -15.47 -23.04
N VAL A 627 -14.51 -15.43 -22.40
CA VAL A 627 -13.62 -14.27 -22.49
C VAL A 627 -13.07 -14.17 -23.92
N PRO A 628 -13.20 -13.03 -24.61
CA PRO A 628 -12.77 -12.91 -26.00
C PRO A 628 -11.29 -13.24 -26.20
N GLU A 629 -10.98 -14.18 -27.09
CA GLU A 629 -9.59 -14.59 -27.41
C GLU A 629 -8.71 -13.39 -27.79
N ARG A 630 -9.27 -12.41 -28.50
CA ARG A 630 -8.56 -11.19 -28.90
C ARG A 630 -8.07 -10.34 -27.74
N LEU A 631 -8.80 -10.30 -26.62
CA LEU A 631 -8.33 -9.60 -25.41
C LEU A 631 -7.05 -10.28 -24.90
N LEU A 632 -7.03 -11.61 -24.93
CA LEU A 632 -5.94 -12.45 -24.42
C LEU A 632 -4.74 -12.54 -25.39
N SER A 633 -4.96 -12.33 -26.68
CA SER A 633 -3.89 -12.39 -27.70
C SER A 633 -3.28 -11.04 -28.04
N ASN A 634 -4.06 -9.96 -28.02
CA ASN A 634 -3.63 -8.65 -28.53
C ASN A 634 -3.22 -7.66 -27.42
N CYS A 635 -3.75 -7.76 -26.20
CA CYS A 635 -3.41 -6.85 -25.10
C CYS A 635 -2.21 -7.33 -24.29
N ILE A 636 -1.07 -7.52 -24.96
CA ILE A 636 0.16 -8.10 -24.38
C ILE A 636 0.78 -7.29 -23.24
N SER A 637 0.37 -6.02 -23.10
CA SER A 637 0.80 -5.13 -22.01
C SER A 637 0.04 -5.35 -20.71
N LEU A 638 -1.02 -6.18 -20.70
CA LEU A 638 -1.80 -6.46 -19.49
C LEU A 638 -0.92 -7.07 -18.40
N SER A 639 -0.88 -6.37 -17.27
CA SER A 639 -0.30 -6.81 -16.01
C SER A 639 -1.38 -7.18 -14.99
N TYR A 640 -2.55 -6.53 -15.07
CA TYR A 640 -3.69 -6.75 -14.17
C TYR A 640 -4.94 -7.13 -14.95
N LEU A 641 -5.49 -8.31 -14.68
CA LEU A 641 -6.74 -8.77 -15.27
C LEU A 641 -7.65 -9.34 -14.18
N ARG A 642 -8.67 -8.56 -13.82
CA ARG A 642 -9.68 -8.94 -12.82
C ARG A 642 -11.04 -9.10 -13.46
N LEU A 643 -11.52 -10.33 -13.49
CA LEU A 643 -12.83 -10.73 -14.05
C LEU A 643 -13.71 -11.39 -12.99
N SER A 644 -13.34 -11.31 -11.72
CA SER A 644 -13.97 -12.03 -10.62
C SER A 644 -15.44 -11.69 -10.43
N HIS A 645 -16.21 -12.56 -9.78
CA HIS A 645 -17.64 -12.35 -9.49
C HIS A 645 -18.45 -11.99 -10.74
N ASN A 646 -18.46 -12.88 -11.73
CA ASN A 646 -19.22 -12.78 -12.97
C ASN A 646 -19.81 -14.15 -13.35
N ASN A 647 -20.40 -14.28 -14.54
CA ASN A 647 -20.90 -15.55 -15.08
C ASN A 647 -20.10 -16.03 -16.31
N PHE A 648 -18.81 -15.68 -16.42
CA PHE A 648 -17.97 -16.16 -17.51
C PHE A 648 -17.81 -17.68 -17.44
N HIS A 649 -17.70 -18.33 -18.60
CA HIS A 649 -17.51 -19.77 -18.71
C HIS A 649 -16.52 -20.13 -19.82
N GLY A 650 -16.30 -21.42 -20.03
CA GLY A 650 -15.38 -21.94 -21.05
C GLY A 650 -13.94 -21.99 -20.58
N GLN A 651 -13.04 -22.33 -21.49
CA GLN A 651 -11.60 -22.39 -21.24
C GLN A 651 -10.96 -21.03 -21.53
N ILE A 652 -10.05 -20.61 -20.66
CA ILE A 652 -9.23 -19.40 -20.83
C ILE A 652 -7.78 -19.82 -21.09
N ALA A 653 -7.12 -19.14 -22.02
CA ALA A 653 -5.72 -19.38 -22.36
C ALA A 653 -4.99 -18.04 -22.54
N LEU A 654 -3.98 -17.79 -21.71
CA LEU A 654 -3.25 -16.52 -21.62
C LEU A 654 -2.08 -16.44 -22.62
N PHE A 655 -2.27 -16.97 -23.84
CA PHE A 655 -1.21 -17.28 -24.82
C PHE A 655 -0.02 -16.30 -24.83
N ASN A 656 -0.27 -14.99 -24.89
CA ASN A 656 0.76 -13.96 -25.01
C ASN A 656 0.81 -12.98 -23.82
N LEU A 657 0.02 -13.17 -22.76
CA LEU A 657 -0.02 -12.26 -21.61
C LEU A 657 1.09 -12.56 -20.61
N THR A 658 2.34 -12.54 -21.06
CA THR A 658 3.50 -12.95 -20.24
C THR A 658 3.86 -11.95 -19.14
N ARG A 659 3.24 -10.77 -19.13
CA ARG A 659 3.44 -9.71 -18.13
C ARG A 659 2.43 -9.76 -16.98
N ILE A 660 1.53 -10.75 -16.97
CA ILE A 660 0.49 -10.82 -15.95
C ILE A 660 1.11 -10.99 -14.56
N ALA A 661 0.89 -10.00 -13.70
CA ALA A 661 1.30 -10.00 -12.30
C ALA A 661 0.12 -10.33 -11.39
N ASP A 662 -1.07 -9.82 -11.72
CA ASP A 662 -2.29 -10.05 -10.96
C ASP A 662 -3.41 -10.61 -11.85
N LEU A 663 -3.83 -11.81 -11.50
CA LEU A 663 -4.89 -12.53 -12.20
C LEU A 663 -5.97 -13.01 -11.23
N GLU A 664 -7.10 -12.31 -11.24
CA GLU A 664 -8.29 -12.67 -10.45
C GLU A 664 -9.45 -13.11 -11.36
N LEU A 665 -9.71 -14.42 -11.37
CA LEU A 665 -10.79 -15.03 -12.15
C LEU A 665 -11.82 -15.76 -11.27
N HIS A 666 -11.77 -15.55 -9.96
CA HIS A 666 -12.60 -16.26 -9.01
C HIS A 666 -14.11 -15.98 -9.16
N ASP A 667 -14.95 -16.84 -8.59
CA ASP A 667 -16.41 -16.70 -8.61
C ASP A 667 -16.97 -16.57 -10.03
N ASN A 668 -16.65 -17.56 -10.86
CA ASN A 668 -17.09 -17.70 -12.26
C ASN A 668 -17.39 -19.18 -12.58
N GLN A 669 -17.51 -19.53 -13.87
CA GLN A 669 -17.75 -20.90 -14.34
C GLN A 669 -16.65 -21.40 -15.29
N PHE A 670 -15.41 -20.92 -15.13
CA PHE A 670 -14.28 -21.32 -15.96
C PHE A 670 -13.95 -22.81 -15.81
N GLU A 671 -13.56 -23.44 -16.91
CA GLU A 671 -13.18 -24.85 -16.99
C GLU A 671 -11.80 -25.04 -17.63
N GLY A 672 -11.29 -26.27 -17.62
CA GLY A 672 -9.96 -26.62 -18.11
C GLY A 672 -8.95 -26.82 -16.98
N THR A 673 -7.66 -26.75 -17.33
CA THR A 673 -6.53 -27.04 -16.44
C THR A 673 -5.59 -25.82 -16.32
N LEU A 674 -4.73 -25.80 -15.29
CA LEU A 674 -3.67 -24.78 -15.20
C LEU A 674 -2.71 -24.80 -16.39
N SER A 675 -2.46 -25.98 -16.97
CA SER A 675 -1.64 -26.12 -18.18
C SER A 675 -2.27 -25.47 -19.42
N SER A 676 -3.60 -25.51 -19.55
CA SER A 676 -4.29 -24.81 -20.63
C SER A 676 -4.35 -23.30 -20.39
N LEU A 677 -4.52 -22.87 -19.13
CA LEU A 677 -4.52 -21.45 -18.76
C LEU A 677 -3.17 -20.79 -19.08
N PHE A 678 -2.07 -21.46 -18.73
CA PHE A 678 -0.69 -20.94 -18.85
C PHE A 678 0.11 -21.65 -19.95
N THR A 679 -0.48 -21.85 -21.14
CA THR A 679 0.08 -22.68 -22.22
C THR A 679 1.54 -22.34 -22.61
N ASN A 680 1.96 -21.07 -22.53
CA ASN A 680 3.31 -20.61 -22.93
C ASN A 680 4.26 -20.26 -21.76
N PHE A 681 3.90 -20.56 -20.52
CA PHE A 681 4.68 -20.15 -19.34
C PHE A 681 5.71 -21.19 -18.88
N SER A 682 5.71 -22.41 -19.45
CA SER A 682 6.57 -23.50 -18.99
C SER A 682 8.09 -23.22 -19.07
N HIS A 683 8.50 -22.20 -19.84
CA HIS A 683 9.89 -21.78 -20.02
C HIS A 683 10.21 -20.43 -19.37
N GLN A 684 9.25 -19.79 -18.70
CA GLN A 684 9.42 -18.48 -18.09
C GLN A 684 9.84 -18.63 -16.62
N SER A 685 10.74 -17.75 -16.18
CA SER A 685 11.13 -17.61 -14.78
C SER A 685 10.28 -16.58 -14.03
N TYR A 686 9.40 -15.88 -14.75
CA TYR A 686 8.48 -14.89 -14.23
C TYR A 686 7.04 -15.34 -14.52
N GLY A 687 6.13 -15.04 -13.60
CA GLY A 687 4.72 -15.43 -13.64
C GLY A 687 3.92 -14.55 -12.66
N PRO A 688 2.62 -14.82 -12.47
CA PRO A 688 1.77 -13.98 -11.61
C PRO A 688 2.28 -13.99 -10.16
N GLU A 689 2.22 -12.83 -9.53
CA GLU A 689 2.42 -12.63 -8.09
C GLU A 689 1.15 -12.97 -7.32
N VAL A 690 -0.01 -12.60 -7.89
CA VAL A 690 -1.35 -12.92 -7.38
C VAL A 690 -2.08 -13.80 -8.38
N LEU A 691 -2.45 -15.00 -7.95
CA LEU A 691 -3.26 -15.94 -8.72
C LEU A 691 -4.47 -16.40 -7.93
N HIS A 692 -5.64 -15.81 -8.24
CA HIS A 692 -6.90 -16.09 -7.56
C HIS A 692 -7.92 -16.72 -8.52
N LEU A 693 -8.10 -18.04 -8.42
CA LEU A 693 -8.95 -18.85 -9.31
C LEU A 693 -10.08 -19.58 -8.55
N SER A 694 -10.40 -19.14 -7.33
CA SER A 694 -11.34 -19.84 -6.46
C SER A 694 -12.77 -19.90 -7.04
N ASN A 695 -13.60 -20.82 -6.56
CA ASN A 695 -15.01 -20.95 -6.94
C ASN A 695 -15.22 -21.02 -8.47
N ASN A 696 -14.59 -22.00 -9.12
CA ASN A 696 -14.70 -22.26 -10.55
C ASN A 696 -14.89 -23.77 -10.83
N ARG A 697 -14.77 -24.21 -12.09
CA ARG A 697 -14.83 -25.63 -12.51
C ARG A 697 -13.49 -26.14 -13.06
N LEU A 698 -12.39 -25.57 -12.60
CA LEU A 698 -11.05 -25.98 -13.03
C LEU A 698 -10.70 -27.34 -12.43
N HIS A 699 -9.89 -28.12 -13.15
CA HIS A 699 -9.51 -29.48 -12.77
C HIS A 699 -8.08 -29.82 -13.20
N GLY A 700 -7.64 -31.03 -12.88
CA GLY A 700 -6.29 -31.51 -13.18
C GLY A 700 -5.34 -31.34 -11.99
N GLU A 701 -4.04 -31.38 -12.26
CA GLU A 701 -2.98 -31.28 -11.24
C GLU A 701 -2.30 -29.90 -11.30
N ILE A 702 -1.65 -29.48 -10.19
CA ILE A 702 -0.78 -28.30 -10.19
C ILE A 702 0.49 -28.63 -10.97
N PRO A 703 0.79 -27.97 -12.11
CA PRO A 703 1.94 -28.30 -12.93
C PRO A 703 3.27 -28.03 -12.21
N HIS A 704 4.23 -28.94 -12.33
CA HIS A 704 5.52 -28.80 -11.64
C HIS A 704 6.31 -27.56 -12.04
N TRP A 705 6.21 -27.08 -13.28
CA TRP A 705 6.92 -25.88 -13.75
C TRP A 705 6.41 -24.59 -13.08
N MET A 706 5.24 -24.62 -12.42
CA MET A 706 4.69 -23.46 -11.70
C MET A 706 5.57 -23.08 -10.49
N SER A 707 6.42 -24.00 -10.01
CA SER A 707 7.45 -23.67 -9.00
C SER A 707 8.54 -22.71 -9.51
N ASN A 708 8.61 -22.45 -10.82
CA ASN A 708 9.57 -21.50 -11.39
C ASN A 708 9.10 -20.05 -11.28
N PHE A 709 7.85 -19.78 -10.87
CA PHE A 709 7.35 -18.43 -10.67
C PHE A 709 7.92 -17.86 -9.37
N THR A 710 9.04 -17.14 -9.47
CA THR A 710 9.77 -16.66 -8.29
C THR A 710 9.04 -15.56 -7.52
N GLY A 711 8.10 -14.85 -8.16
CA GLY A 711 7.29 -13.78 -7.55
C GLY A 711 5.92 -14.21 -7.03
N LEU A 712 5.52 -15.48 -7.18
CA LEU A 712 4.18 -15.95 -6.76
C LEU A 712 4.05 -15.88 -5.22
N GLY A 713 3.36 -14.85 -4.73
CA GLY A 713 3.11 -14.61 -3.31
C GLY A 713 1.73 -15.07 -2.84
N TYR A 714 0.70 -14.97 -3.69
CA TYR A 714 -0.67 -15.36 -3.37
C TYR A 714 -1.20 -16.40 -4.37
N LEU A 715 -1.55 -17.59 -3.86
CA LEU A 715 -2.14 -18.67 -4.65
C LEU A 715 -3.44 -19.16 -4.00
N ASN A 716 -4.57 -18.89 -4.65
CA ASN A 716 -5.88 -19.35 -4.20
C ASN A 716 -6.60 -20.14 -5.31
N LEU A 717 -6.73 -21.46 -5.09
CA LEU A 717 -7.40 -22.42 -5.97
C LEU A 717 -8.66 -23.02 -5.32
N ARG A 718 -9.18 -22.42 -4.24
CA ARG A 718 -10.28 -22.95 -3.44
C ARG A 718 -11.50 -23.34 -4.27
N HIS A 719 -12.23 -24.36 -3.85
CA HIS A 719 -13.53 -24.75 -4.42
C HIS A 719 -13.49 -24.96 -5.95
N ASN A 720 -12.64 -25.88 -6.36
CA ASN A 720 -12.48 -26.36 -7.72
C ASN A 720 -12.44 -27.90 -7.71
N PHE A 721 -12.05 -28.51 -8.83
CA PHE A 721 -11.90 -29.96 -8.98
C PHE A 721 -10.44 -30.39 -9.16
N PHE A 722 -9.48 -29.66 -8.58
CA PHE A 722 -8.07 -30.03 -8.66
C PHE A 722 -7.78 -31.32 -7.88
N GLN A 723 -6.78 -32.08 -8.34
CA GLN A 723 -6.37 -33.36 -7.78
C GLN A 723 -4.84 -33.48 -7.77
N GLY A 724 -4.33 -34.63 -7.30
CA GLY A 724 -2.90 -34.90 -7.22
C GLY A 724 -2.30 -34.56 -5.86
N GLN A 725 -0.97 -34.43 -5.80
CA GLN A 725 -0.20 -34.15 -4.58
C GLN A 725 0.43 -32.75 -4.64
N ILE A 726 0.66 -32.13 -3.48
CA ILE A 726 1.41 -30.87 -3.38
C ILE A 726 2.92 -31.20 -3.42
N SER A 727 3.63 -30.62 -4.38
CA SER A 727 5.08 -30.83 -4.52
C SER A 727 5.90 -29.93 -3.58
N CYS A 728 7.07 -30.41 -3.16
CA CYS A 728 8.00 -29.61 -2.35
C CYS A 728 8.45 -28.33 -3.03
N GLN A 729 8.65 -28.40 -4.35
CA GLN A 729 9.14 -27.31 -5.15
C GLN A 729 8.18 -26.12 -5.11
N LEU A 730 6.87 -26.38 -5.08
CA LEU A 730 5.85 -25.34 -4.97
C LEU A 730 5.89 -24.63 -3.60
N LEU A 731 6.03 -25.36 -2.49
CA LEU A 731 6.10 -24.74 -1.15
C LEU A 731 7.47 -24.12 -0.82
N SER A 732 8.47 -24.36 -1.67
CA SER A 732 9.81 -23.79 -1.52
C SER A 732 9.98 -22.47 -2.29
N THR A 733 8.92 -21.96 -2.93
CA THR A 733 8.90 -20.65 -3.60
C THR A 733 8.68 -19.51 -2.59
N GLY A 734 8.43 -18.29 -3.09
CA GLY A 734 8.08 -17.11 -2.30
C GLY A 734 6.61 -17.02 -1.87
N ILE A 735 5.82 -18.09 -1.93
CA ILE A 735 4.39 -18.04 -1.55
C ILE A 735 4.26 -17.63 -0.08
N GLU A 736 3.40 -16.65 0.17
CA GLU A 736 2.99 -16.18 1.49
C GLU A 736 1.60 -16.69 1.85
N TYR A 737 0.68 -16.73 0.89
CA TYR A 737 -0.72 -17.14 1.09
C TYR A 737 -1.08 -18.29 0.15
N LEU A 738 -1.45 -19.43 0.73
CA LEU A 738 -1.84 -20.62 0.00
C LEU A 738 -3.23 -21.09 0.44
N ASP A 739 -4.20 -21.07 -0.48
CA ASP A 739 -5.52 -21.68 -0.27
C ASP A 739 -5.81 -22.69 -1.38
N LEU A 740 -5.85 -23.97 -1.01
CA LEU A 740 -6.20 -25.11 -1.86
C LEU A 740 -7.47 -25.82 -1.37
N SER A 741 -8.25 -25.18 -0.51
CA SER A 741 -9.38 -25.81 0.18
C SER A 741 -10.51 -26.24 -0.77
N TYR A 742 -11.33 -27.19 -0.34
CA TYR A 742 -12.47 -27.75 -1.07
C TYR A 742 -12.11 -28.20 -2.49
N ASN A 743 -11.07 -29.03 -2.61
CA ASN A 743 -10.64 -29.67 -3.85
C ASN A 743 -10.59 -31.20 -3.65
N SER A 744 -9.94 -31.92 -4.57
CA SER A 744 -9.70 -33.37 -4.49
C SER A 744 -8.21 -33.71 -4.36
N PHE A 745 -7.40 -32.83 -3.78
CA PHE A 745 -5.99 -33.13 -3.50
C PHE A 745 -5.86 -34.27 -2.50
N SER A 746 -4.80 -35.07 -2.64
CA SER A 746 -4.59 -36.29 -1.84
C SER A 746 -3.10 -36.57 -1.61
N GLY A 747 -2.79 -37.64 -0.88
CA GLY A 747 -1.42 -38.02 -0.55
C GLY A 747 -0.95 -37.44 0.79
N LEU A 748 0.35 -37.40 0.99
CA LEU A 748 0.97 -36.87 2.21
C LEU A 748 1.24 -35.37 2.08
N LEU A 749 1.15 -34.64 3.19
CA LEU A 749 1.59 -33.25 3.25
C LEU A 749 3.13 -33.17 3.08
N PRO A 750 3.65 -32.27 2.22
CA PRO A 750 5.08 -32.14 1.96
C PRO A 750 5.85 -31.57 3.17
N SER A 751 6.99 -32.17 3.50
CA SER A 751 7.79 -31.86 4.70
C SER A 751 8.79 -30.70 4.55
N CYS A 752 8.63 -29.91 3.50
CA CYS A 752 9.59 -28.94 2.99
C CYS A 752 8.85 -27.60 2.91
N SER A 753 9.47 -26.56 3.44
CA SER A 753 8.91 -25.22 3.48
C SER A 753 10.04 -24.21 3.36
N ASN A 754 9.80 -23.11 2.66
CA ASN A 754 10.65 -21.93 2.79
C ASN A 754 10.38 -21.34 4.19
N GLU A 755 11.37 -21.37 5.08
CA GLU A 755 11.16 -21.16 6.53
C GLU A 755 10.67 -19.74 6.90
N ASN A 756 10.64 -18.79 5.95
CA ASN A 756 10.43 -17.36 6.23
C ASN A 756 9.40 -16.61 5.36
N SER A 757 8.66 -17.26 4.45
CA SER A 757 7.66 -16.55 3.60
C SER A 757 6.20 -16.88 3.95
N LEU A 758 5.88 -18.14 4.26
CA LEU A 758 4.50 -18.58 4.45
C LEU A 758 3.84 -17.94 5.67
N ARG A 759 2.71 -17.26 5.44
CA ARG A 759 1.85 -16.65 6.45
C ARG A 759 0.55 -17.41 6.63
N GLN A 760 0.00 -17.97 5.55
CA GLN A 760 -1.28 -18.67 5.57
C GLN A 760 -1.26 -19.95 4.74
N ILE A 761 -1.79 -21.02 5.33
CA ILE A 761 -2.02 -22.31 4.66
C ILE A 761 -3.45 -22.76 4.95
N ASN A 762 -4.29 -22.84 3.91
CA ASN A 762 -5.62 -23.43 3.97
C ASN A 762 -5.73 -24.62 3.01
N LEU A 763 -5.94 -25.82 3.58
CA LEU A 763 -6.05 -27.10 2.89
C LEU A 763 -7.37 -27.80 3.22
N GLN A 764 -8.35 -27.09 3.80
CA GLN A 764 -9.60 -27.65 4.28
C GLN A 764 -10.33 -28.48 3.21
N GLY A 765 -11.02 -29.55 3.58
CA GLY A 765 -11.97 -30.23 2.69
C GLY A 765 -11.31 -30.94 1.51
N ASN A 766 -10.15 -31.56 1.74
CA ASN A 766 -9.41 -32.36 0.76
C ASN A 766 -9.29 -33.83 1.23
N ARG A 767 -8.40 -34.62 0.63
CA ARG A 767 -8.14 -36.02 0.97
C ARG A 767 -6.68 -36.25 1.41
N PHE A 768 -6.08 -35.26 2.09
CA PHE A 768 -4.73 -35.40 2.62
C PHE A 768 -4.69 -36.41 3.76
N SER A 769 -3.64 -37.22 3.79
CA SER A 769 -3.46 -38.33 4.75
C SER A 769 -2.09 -38.27 5.41
N GLY A 770 -1.84 -39.15 6.39
CA GLY A 770 -0.61 -39.13 7.19
C GLY A 770 -0.66 -38.07 8.29
N SER A 771 0.49 -37.60 8.76
CA SER A 771 0.60 -36.62 9.85
C SER A 771 0.97 -35.24 9.32
N ILE A 772 0.71 -34.19 10.11
CA ILE A 772 1.22 -32.84 9.80
C ILE A 772 2.77 -32.87 9.90
N PRO A 773 3.51 -32.37 8.90
CA PRO A 773 4.97 -32.47 8.91
C PRO A 773 5.63 -31.63 10.00
N GLU A 774 6.63 -32.17 10.70
CA GLU A 774 7.33 -31.44 11.78
C GLU A 774 7.99 -30.14 11.30
N ALA A 775 8.37 -30.04 10.02
CA ALA A 775 8.97 -28.83 9.46
C ALA A 775 8.04 -27.60 9.56
N TRP A 776 6.72 -27.79 9.53
CA TRP A 776 5.77 -26.68 9.59
C TRP A 776 5.73 -26.01 10.96
N VAL A 777 6.24 -26.68 12.01
CA VAL A 777 6.39 -26.10 13.35
C VAL A 777 7.46 -25.00 13.38
N ASN A 778 8.40 -25.03 12.44
CA ASN A 778 9.50 -24.07 12.40
C ASN A 778 9.16 -22.78 11.63
N ILE A 779 7.99 -22.71 10.97
CA ILE A 779 7.59 -21.55 10.16
C ILE A 779 7.12 -20.44 11.09
N SER A 780 8.05 -19.56 11.48
CA SER A 780 7.79 -18.50 12.47
C SER A 780 6.83 -17.41 11.97
N THR A 781 6.67 -17.28 10.66
CA THR A 781 5.79 -16.31 9.99
C THR A 781 4.34 -16.77 9.87
N LEU A 782 4.02 -18.02 10.24
CA LEU A 782 2.70 -18.61 10.02
C LEU A 782 1.66 -18.05 10.99
N ASN A 783 0.65 -17.39 10.43
CA ASN A 783 -0.48 -16.79 11.15
C ASN A 783 -1.74 -17.67 11.08
N LEU A 784 -1.96 -18.39 9.98
CA LEU A 784 -3.14 -19.24 9.78
C LEU A 784 -2.76 -20.63 9.27
N LEU A 785 -3.25 -21.66 9.93
CA LEU A 785 -3.18 -23.05 9.50
C LEU A 785 -4.55 -23.71 9.59
N ASP A 786 -5.15 -24.03 8.44
CA ASP A 786 -6.36 -24.82 8.33
C ASP A 786 -6.11 -26.10 7.52
N VAL A 787 -6.26 -27.24 8.17
CA VAL A 787 -6.20 -28.57 7.53
C VAL A 787 -7.45 -29.38 7.84
N SER A 788 -8.56 -28.70 8.14
CA SER A 788 -9.82 -29.30 8.55
C SER A 788 -10.41 -30.20 7.47
N ASP A 789 -11.26 -31.15 7.86
CA ASP A 789 -12.02 -32.04 6.99
C ASP A 789 -11.12 -32.75 5.96
N ASN A 790 -10.10 -33.47 6.46
CA ASN A 790 -9.15 -34.29 5.70
C ASN A 790 -9.05 -35.70 6.31
N GLU A 791 -8.11 -36.53 5.83
CA GLU A 791 -7.83 -37.87 6.34
C GLU A 791 -6.54 -37.92 7.20
N LEU A 792 -6.14 -36.80 7.81
CA LEU A 792 -4.90 -36.70 8.59
C LEU A 792 -5.03 -37.47 9.90
N SER A 793 -3.92 -38.01 10.40
CA SER A 793 -3.88 -38.91 11.56
C SER A 793 -2.58 -38.75 12.35
N GLY A 794 -2.52 -39.37 13.53
CA GLY A 794 -1.40 -39.27 14.46
C GLY A 794 -1.60 -38.20 15.54
N THR A 795 -0.53 -37.80 16.22
CA THR A 795 -0.56 -36.75 17.25
C THR A 795 -0.32 -35.37 16.61
N ILE A 796 -0.88 -34.31 17.22
CA ILE A 796 -0.50 -32.93 16.86
C ILE A 796 0.93 -32.72 17.37
N PHE A 797 1.89 -32.53 16.46
CA PHE A 797 3.34 -32.24 16.65
C PHE A 797 4.01 -32.71 17.97
N ASN A 798 5.01 -33.59 17.89
CA ASN A 798 5.68 -34.15 19.08
C ASN A 798 6.72 -33.23 19.76
N LYS A 799 7.10 -32.09 19.15
CA LYS A 799 8.08 -31.11 19.67
C LYS A 799 7.39 -29.86 20.22
N SER A 800 8.10 -29.07 21.03
CA SER A 800 7.60 -27.80 21.58
C SER A 800 7.38 -26.78 20.45
N GLY A 801 6.12 -26.35 20.25
CA GLY A 801 5.73 -25.36 19.24
C GLY A 801 6.09 -23.90 19.56
N GLU A 802 7.22 -23.66 20.23
CA GLU A 802 7.64 -22.31 20.68
C GLU A 802 7.76 -21.32 19.51
N ASN A 803 8.09 -21.81 18.31
CA ASN A 803 8.24 -20.98 17.10
C ASN A 803 6.90 -20.58 16.46
N LEU A 804 5.77 -21.18 16.84
CA LEU A 804 4.44 -20.86 16.31
C LEU A 804 3.73 -19.75 17.10
N SER A 805 4.47 -18.94 17.86
CA SER A 805 3.89 -17.89 18.71
C SER A 805 3.08 -16.82 17.96
N GLY A 806 3.33 -16.64 16.65
CA GLY A 806 2.57 -15.75 15.77
C GLY A 806 1.21 -16.30 15.30
N LEU A 807 0.94 -17.60 15.51
CA LEU A 807 -0.25 -18.28 14.99
C LEU A 807 -1.53 -17.70 15.61
N ARG A 808 -2.41 -17.23 14.73
CA ARG A 808 -3.69 -16.60 15.04
C ARG A 808 -4.88 -17.55 14.83
N VAL A 809 -4.83 -18.44 13.83
CA VAL A 809 -5.91 -19.36 13.52
C VAL A 809 -5.34 -20.77 13.33
N LEU A 810 -5.85 -21.73 14.10
CA LEU A 810 -5.48 -23.15 14.01
C LEU A 810 -6.73 -24.03 13.94
N LEU A 811 -6.99 -24.59 12.77
CA LEU A 811 -8.19 -25.39 12.49
C LEU A 811 -7.79 -26.79 12.01
N LEU A 812 -8.08 -27.80 12.84
CA LEU A 812 -7.73 -29.21 12.65
C LEU A 812 -8.98 -30.11 12.61
N ARG A 813 -10.17 -29.51 12.50
CA ARG A 813 -11.46 -30.19 12.62
C ARG A 813 -11.58 -31.39 11.69
N GLY A 814 -12.33 -32.42 12.07
CA GLY A 814 -12.81 -33.42 11.10
C GLY A 814 -11.71 -34.29 10.50
N ASN A 815 -10.73 -34.67 11.32
CA ASN A 815 -9.61 -35.54 10.94
C ASN A 815 -9.59 -36.80 11.86
N HIS A 816 -8.49 -37.55 11.82
CA HIS A 816 -8.23 -38.74 12.64
C HIS A 816 -7.11 -38.52 13.66
N PHE A 817 -6.89 -37.27 14.11
CA PHE A 817 -5.87 -36.99 15.13
C PHE A 817 -6.23 -37.65 16.47
N ASN A 818 -5.22 -38.16 17.18
CA ASN A 818 -5.38 -38.89 18.42
C ASN A 818 -4.33 -38.51 19.47
N GLY A 819 -4.37 -39.17 20.63
CA GLY A 819 -3.50 -38.87 21.76
C GLY A 819 -4.04 -37.74 22.64
N PHE A 820 -3.16 -37.11 23.41
CA PHE A 820 -3.51 -35.99 24.30
C PHE A 820 -3.41 -34.65 23.55
N ILE A 821 -4.24 -33.68 23.93
CA ILE A 821 -4.05 -32.28 23.50
C ILE A 821 -2.72 -31.77 24.09
N PRO A 822 -1.73 -31.38 23.27
CA PRO A 822 -0.42 -30.98 23.76
C PRO A 822 -0.43 -29.67 24.56
N ASN A 823 0.37 -29.61 25.63
CA ASN A 823 0.49 -28.39 26.45
C ASN A 823 1.18 -27.21 25.74
N TRP A 824 1.92 -27.44 24.65
CA TRP A 824 2.56 -26.34 23.92
C TRP A 824 1.52 -25.43 23.24
N LEU A 825 0.31 -25.93 22.95
CA LEU A 825 -0.80 -25.09 22.45
C LEU A 825 -1.09 -23.93 23.40
N CYS A 826 -0.83 -24.08 24.70
CA CYS A 826 -0.97 -23.03 25.70
C CYS A 826 0.03 -21.87 25.56
N GLN A 827 1.00 -21.97 24.65
CA GLN A 827 1.99 -20.92 24.36
C GLN A 827 1.59 -20.04 23.15
N LEU A 828 0.46 -20.35 22.49
CA LEU A 828 -0.05 -19.57 21.35
C LEU A 828 -0.65 -18.26 21.84
N ASN A 829 0.21 -17.24 21.99
CA ASN A 829 -0.16 -15.96 22.59
C ASN A 829 -0.98 -15.05 21.66
N ASN A 830 -1.15 -15.41 20.38
CA ASN A 830 -1.89 -14.59 19.39
C ASN A 830 -3.13 -15.30 18.83
N VAL A 831 -3.48 -16.48 19.37
CA VAL A 831 -4.59 -17.28 18.81
C VAL A 831 -5.95 -16.63 19.06
N SER A 832 -6.76 -16.63 18.01
CA SER A 832 -8.15 -16.18 17.96
C SER A 832 -9.10 -17.35 17.74
N LEU A 833 -8.76 -18.31 16.87
CA LEU A 833 -9.59 -19.48 16.59
C LEU A 833 -8.77 -20.76 16.78
N LEU A 834 -9.29 -21.66 17.62
CA LEU A 834 -8.72 -23.00 17.84
C LEU A 834 -9.84 -24.04 17.70
N ASP A 835 -9.82 -24.82 16.62
CA ASP A 835 -10.78 -25.90 16.37
C ASP A 835 -10.06 -27.25 16.28
N LEU A 836 -10.26 -28.10 17.29
CA LEU A 836 -9.78 -29.48 17.35
C LEU A 836 -10.93 -30.49 17.27
N SER A 837 -12.13 -30.04 16.90
CA SER A 837 -13.35 -30.84 16.98
C SER A 837 -13.36 -31.99 15.98
N ARG A 838 -14.25 -32.98 16.21
CA ARG A 838 -14.43 -34.14 15.32
C ARG A 838 -13.12 -34.90 15.04
N ASN A 839 -12.38 -35.21 16.10
CA ASN A 839 -11.15 -35.99 16.06
C ASN A 839 -11.25 -37.15 17.08
N SER A 840 -10.11 -37.78 17.41
CA SER A 840 -10.00 -38.85 18.41
C SER A 840 -9.11 -38.46 19.60
N PHE A 841 -9.08 -37.18 19.97
CA PHE A 841 -8.31 -36.72 21.15
C PHE A 841 -8.84 -37.33 22.44
N SER A 842 -7.93 -37.61 23.37
CA SER A 842 -8.20 -38.33 24.62
C SER A 842 -7.49 -37.68 25.80
N GLY A 843 -7.82 -38.12 27.03
CA GLY A 843 -7.30 -37.53 28.26
C GLY A 843 -8.03 -36.24 28.65
N SER A 844 -7.47 -35.48 29.58
CA SER A 844 -8.06 -34.25 30.12
C SER A 844 -7.77 -33.02 29.27
N ILE A 845 -8.69 -32.04 29.29
CA ILE A 845 -8.44 -30.72 28.74
C ILE A 845 -7.28 -30.06 29.51
N PRO A 846 -6.21 -29.59 28.85
CA PRO A 846 -5.11 -28.95 29.53
C PRO A 846 -5.55 -27.69 30.28
N HIS A 847 -5.28 -27.63 31.58
CA HIS A 847 -5.64 -26.47 32.41
C HIS A 847 -5.01 -25.17 31.90
N CYS A 848 -3.86 -25.23 31.22
CA CYS A 848 -3.13 -24.07 30.72
C CYS A 848 -3.76 -23.37 29.51
N LEU A 849 -4.81 -23.91 28.90
CA LEU A 849 -5.49 -23.27 27.76
C LEU A 849 -6.11 -21.91 28.11
N TYR A 850 -6.24 -21.57 29.40
CA TYR A 850 -6.62 -20.23 29.84
C TYR A 850 -5.57 -19.14 29.50
N ASN A 851 -4.32 -19.52 29.17
CA ASN A 851 -3.26 -18.58 28.80
C ASN A 851 -3.45 -17.96 27.42
N LEU A 852 -4.36 -18.51 26.60
CA LEU A 852 -4.62 -18.00 25.26
C LEU A 852 -5.23 -16.60 25.36
N SER A 853 -4.62 -15.63 24.67
CA SER A 853 -4.97 -14.21 24.82
C SER A 853 -6.30 -13.84 24.18
N PHE A 854 -6.70 -14.51 23.09
CA PHE A 854 -7.93 -14.26 22.31
C PHE A 854 -8.29 -12.76 22.20
N GLY A 855 -7.31 -11.88 21.91
CA GLY A 855 -7.54 -10.43 22.07
C GLY A 855 -6.41 -9.47 21.72
N GLY A 856 -5.74 -9.63 20.59
CA GLY A 856 -5.01 -8.52 19.96
C GLY A 856 -5.95 -7.77 19.01
N GLU A 857 -6.16 -6.46 19.21
CA GLU A 857 -6.52 -5.59 18.09
C GLU A 857 -5.36 -5.70 17.09
N GLY A 858 -5.52 -6.52 16.06
CA GLY A 858 -4.58 -6.48 14.94
C GLY A 858 -4.62 -5.07 14.40
N GLU A 859 -3.48 -4.37 14.47
CA GLU A 859 -3.22 -3.25 13.57
C GLU A 859 -3.54 -3.78 12.18
N GLY A 860 -4.65 -3.34 11.60
CA GLY A 860 -4.94 -3.62 10.21
C GLY A 860 -3.73 -3.20 9.41
N HIS A 861 -3.38 -3.99 8.39
CA HIS A 861 -2.38 -3.58 7.41
C HIS A 861 -2.57 -2.09 7.09
N PRO A 862 -1.48 -1.29 7.10
CA PRO A 862 -1.58 0.12 6.80
C PRO A 862 -2.41 0.26 5.54
N TYR A 863 -3.52 0.98 5.66
CA TYR A 863 -4.35 1.33 4.53
C TYR A 863 -3.43 1.98 3.50
N ASP A 864 -3.12 1.27 2.43
CA ASP A 864 -2.56 1.91 1.26
C ASP A 864 -3.55 3.02 0.86
N PRO A 865 -3.05 4.22 0.53
CA PRO A 865 -3.91 5.32 0.14
C PRO A 865 -4.83 4.86 -0.98
N PRO A 866 -6.12 5.26 -0.97
CA PRO A 866 -7.04 4.86 -2.02
C PRO A 866 -6.43 5.20 -3.39
N PHE A 867 -6.55 4.27 -4.34
CA PHE A 867 -5.99 4.34 -5.70
C PHE A 867 -6.15 5.73 -6.35
N SER A 868 -7.26 6.42 -6.06
CA SER A 868 -7.56 7.78 -6.50
C SER A 868 -6.49 8.82 -6.13
N ASP A 869 -5.86 8.72 -4.96
CA ASP A 869 -4.85 9.68 -4.47
C ASP A 869 -3.52 9.50 -5.19
N ILE A 870 -3.16 8.24 -5.49
CA ILE A 870 -1.97 7.88 -6.28
C ILE A 870 -2.16 8.32 -7.74
N LEU A 871 -3.36 8.12 -8.30
CA LEU A 871 -3.75 8.64 -9.61
C LEU A 871 -3.69 10.18 -9.66
N PHE A 872 -4.11 10.85 -8.59
CA PHE A 872 -4.05 12.31 -8.46
C PHE A 872 -2.60 12.81 -8.49
N ALA A 873 -1.68 12.12 -7.81
CA ALA A 873 -0.24 12.41 -7.87
C ALA A 873 0.36 12.15 -9.28
N TRP A 874 -0.13 11.13 -9.99
CA TRP A 874 0.34 10.75 -11.33
C TRP A 874 -0.07 11.71 -12.44
N GLY A 875 -1.33 12.15 -12.47
CA GLY A 875 -1.84 13.12 -13.47
C GLY A 875 -1.17 14.50 -13.38
N ILE A 876 -0.31 14.71 -12.38
CA ILE A 876 0.19 15.99 -11.91
C ILE A 876 1.64 15.79 -11.51
N GLY A 877 2.52 15.48 -12.49
CA GLY A 877 3.95 15.26 -12.26
C GLY A 877 4.53 16.20 -11.21
N TYR A 878 4.57 15.74 -9.96
CA TYR A 878 5.14 16.44 -8.82
C TYR A 878 6.64 16.33 -9.02
N GLY A 879 7.24 17.39 -9.57
CA GLY A 879 8.69 17.59 -9.59
C GLY A 879 9.55 16.38 -10.01
N GLY A 880 9.74 16.17 -11.32
CA GLY A 880 11.07 15.80 -11.84
C GLY A 880 11.54 14.34 -11.83
N SER A 881 10.83 13.37 -11.25
CA SER A 881 11.24 11.95 -11.39
C SER A 881 10.12 11.06 -11.93
N SER A 882 10.28 10.75 -13.23
CA SER A 882 9.91 9.51 -13.91
C SER A 882 8.43 9.15 -14.14
N LYS A 883 8.14 8.85 -15.41
CA LYS A 883 6.97 8.15 -15.95
C LYS A 883 6.77 6.71 -15.40
N THR A 884 7.52 6.27 -14.39
CA THR A 884 7.66 4.86 -14.00
C THR A 884 6.71 4.36 -12.91
N LEU A 885 5.91 5.22 -12.25
CA LEU A 885 5.09 4.76 -11.12
C LEU A 885 3.90 3.84 -11.47
N LEU A 886 3.50 3.74 -12.75
CA LEU A 886 2.51 2.73 -13.20
C LEU A 886 3.11 1.32 -13.34
N ASP A 887 4.44 1.22 -13.46
CA ASP A 887 5.18 -0.04 -13.48
C ASP A 887 5.58 -0.49 -12.06
N ASN A 888 5.44 0.39 -11.05
CA ASN A 888 5.81 0.10 -9.66
C ASN A 888 4.62 -0.56 -8.94
N THR A 889 4.82 -1.82 -8.59
CA THR A 889 3.84 -2.89 -8.38
C THR A 889 3.07 -2.88 -7.05
N ASP A 890 3.21 -1.86 -6.20
CA ASP A 890 2.61 -1.86 -4.86
C ASP A 890 1.16 -1.33 -4.82
N ILE A 891 0.66 -0.73 -5.90
CA ILE A 891 -0.61 0.01 -5.96
C ILE A 891 -1.85 -0.92 -5.98
N PHE A 892 -1.64 -2.22 -6.23
CA PHE A 892 -2.69 -3.20 -6.51
C PHE A 892 -2.61 -4.43 -5.62
N TYR A 893 -2.14 -4.32 -4.37
CA TYR A 893 -2.45 -5.36 -3.40
C TYR A 893 -3.97 -5.46 -3.30
N GLY A 894 -4.55 -6.46 -3.97
CA GLY A 894 -5.92 -6.88 -3.71
C GLY A 894 -6.02 -7.10 -2.20
N GLU A 895 -7.12 -6.65 -1.59
CA GLU A 895 -7.40 -7.02 -0.20
C GLU A 895 -7.24 -8.54 -0.11
N ILE A 896 -6.20 -8.98 0.60
CA ILE A 896 -5.95 -10.41 0.79
C ILE A 896 -7.14 -10.93 1.57
N ASP A 897 -8.02 -11.67 0.89
CA ASP A 897 -9.23 -12.23 1.49
C ASP A 897 -8.84 -13.33 2.49
N GLU A 898 -8.60 -12.94 3.74
CA GLU A 898 -8.43 -13.87 4.85
C GLU A 898 -9.79 -14.48 5.17
N GLU A 899 -10.03 -15.71 4.73
CA GLU A 899 -11.27 -16.44 5.01
C GLU A 899 -11.03 -17.67 5.89
N SER A 900 -11.90 -17.90 6.87
CA SER A 900 -11.90 -19.12 7.68
C SER A 900 -13.31 -19.57 8.05
N GLU A 901 -13.57 -20.87 8.03
CA GLU A 901 -14.82 -21.44 8.49
C GLU A 901 -14.71 -21.87 9.96
N PHE A 902 -15.62 -21.39 10.82
CA PHE A 902 -15.64 -21.76 12.24
C PHE A 902 -17.07 -22.08 12.69
N VAL A 903 -17.22 -23.10 13.54
CA VAL A 903 -18.52 -23.52 14.06
C VAL A 903 -18.88 -22.70 15.29
N THR A 904 -19.99 -21.98 15.22
CA THR A 904 -20.58 -21.28 16.38
C THR A 904 -22.09 -21.32 16.28
N LYS A 905 -22.81 -21.23 17.41
CA LYS A 905 -24.28 -21.22 17.42
C LYS A 905 -24.89 -22.38 16.62
N TYR A 906 -24.25 -23.56 16.67
CA TYR A 906 -24.63 -24.81 16.00
C TYR A 906 -24.54 -24.81 14.47
N ARG A 907 -23.88 -23.82 13.86
CA ARG A 907 -23.69 -23.73 12.39
C ARG A 907 -22.24 -23.38 12.05
N ALA A 908 -21.79 -23.86 10.89
CA ALA A 908 -20.53 -23.45 10.31
C ALA A 908 -20.75 -22.14 9.53
N ASP A 909 -20.04 -21.09 9.93
CA ASP A 909 -20.07 -19.79 9.25
C ASP A 909 -18.66 -19.47 8.72
N THR A 910 -18.58 -18.83 7.56
CA THR A 910 -17.32 -18.31 6.99
C THR A 910 -17.12 -16.86 7.44
N TYR A 911 -15.99 -16.58 8.07
CA TYR A 911 -15.57 -15.26 8.52
C TYR A 911 -14.49 -14.74 7.58
N LYS A 912 -14.66 -13.49 7.10
CA LYS A 912 -13.73 -12.85 6.17
C LYS A 912 -13.13 -11.56 6.73
N ASN A 913 -11.87 -11.28 6.45
CA ASN A 913 -11.19 -9.99 6.67
C ASN A 913 -11.45 -9.42 8.08
N LYS A 914 -11.96 -8.19 8.17
CA LYS A 914 -12.28 -7.52 9.44
C LYS A 914 -13.14 -8.37 10.37
N ALA A 915 -14.11 -9.14 9.86
CA ALA A 915 -14.97 -9.98 10.70
C ALA A 915 -14.17 -11.10 11.40
N LEU A 916 -13.16 -11.66 10.72
CA LEU A 916 -12.24 -12.65 11.31
C LEU A 916 -11.42 -12.03 12.45
N ASN A 917 -11.15 -10.72 12.43
CA ASN A 917 -10.39 -10.03 13.49
C ASN A 917 -11.18 -9.88 14.80
N TYR A 918 -12.52 -9.92 14.74
CA TYR A 918 -13.38 -9.82 15.92
C TYR A 918 -13.78 -11.18 16.49
N MET A 919 -13.67 -12.26 15.72
CA MET A 919 -14.13 -13.57 16.15
C MET A 919 -13.08 -14.29 17.00
N SER A 920 -13.52 -14.88 18.11
CA SER A 920 -12.68 -15.71 18.96
C SER A 920 -13.40 -16.96 19.46
N GLY A 921 -12.77 -18.13 19.35
CA GLY A 921 -13.45 -19.39 19.59
C GLY A 921 -12.54 -20.58 19.91
N LEU A 922 -13.05 -21.46 20.76
CA LEU A 922 -12.45 -22.75 21.13
C LEU A 922 -13.47 -23.87 20.93
N ASP A 923 -13.21 -24.74 19.96
CA ASP A 923 -14.02 -25.94 19.71
C ASP A 923 -13.20 -27.21 19.94
N LEU A 924 -13.62 -27.99 20.93
CA LEU A 924 -13.06 -29.31 21.27
C LEU A 924 -14.09 -30.42 21.14
N SER A 925 -15.22 -30.17 20.48
CA SER A 925 -16.36 -31.07 20.46
C SER A 925 -16.08 -32.37 19.70
N ASN A 926 -16.93 -33.38 19.92
CA ASN A 926 -16.86 -34.64 19.18
C ASN A 926 -15.47 -35.29 19.24
N ASN A 927 -14.95 -35.44 20.46
CA ASN A 927 -13.70 -36.11 20.77
C ASN A 927 -13.91 -37.16 21.87
N ASN A 928 -12.83 -37.77 22.36
CA ASN A 928 -12.82 -38.75 23.44
C ASN A 928 -12.21 -38.16 24.73
N LEU A 929 -12.41 -36.86 24.98
CA LEU A 929 -11.85 -36.16 26.14
C LEU A 929 -12.57 -36.59 27.43
N THR A 930 -11.80 -36.70 28.52
CA THR A 930 -12.21 -37.21 29.84
C THR A 930 -11.79 -36.25 30.94
N GLY A 931 -12.08 -36.55 32.21
CA GLY A 931 -11.71 -35.68 33.33
C GLY A 931 -12.68 -34.50 33.49
N GLU A 932 -12.36 -33.60 34.42
CA GLU A 932 -13.19 -32.43 34.71
C GLU A 932 -12.88 -31.27 33.77
N ILE A 933 -13.85 -30.36 33.58
CA ILE A 933 -13.63 -29.09 32.88
C ILE A 933 -12.75 -28.19 33.78
N PRO A 934 -11.57 -27.73 33.32
CA PRO A 934 -10.74 -26.78 34.07
C PRO A 934 -11.50 -25.51 34.42
N TYR A 935 -11.56 -25.14 35.70
CA TYR A 935 -12.20 -23.89 36.10
C TYR A 935 -11.41 -22.67 35.60
N GLU A 936 -10.11 -22.83 35.32
CA GLU A 936 -9.23 -21.78 34.76
C GLU A 936 -9.73 -21.27 33.39
N LEU A 937 -10.43 -22.09 32.60
CA LEU A 937 -11.00 -21.66 31.31
C LEU A 937 -11.96 -20.48 31.45
N GLY A 938 -12.55 -20.27 32.63
CA GLY A 938 -13.36 -19.08 32.91
C GLY A 938 -12.58 -17.75 32.85
N ALA A 939 -11.25 -17.77 32.74
CA ALA A 939 -10.43 -16.57 32.55
C ALA A 939 -10.43 -16.03 31.11
N LEU A 940 -10.94 -16.78 30.13
CA LEU A 940 -10.99 -16.42 28.70
C LEU A 940 -12.09 -15.37 28.40
N CYS A 941 -12.04 -14.21 29.05
CA CYS A 941 -13.12 -13.22 29.04
C CYS A 941 -13.50 -12.64 27.66
N GLN A 942 -12.60 -12.75 26.68
CA GLN A 942 -12.76 -12.27 25.30
C GLN A 942 -13.27 -13.34 24.33
N ILE A 943 -13.55 -14.57 24.78
CA ILE A 943 -14.02 -15.65 23.90
C ILE A 943 -15.49 -15.45 23.50
N HIS A 944 -15.81 -15.61 22.21
CA HIS A 944 -17.19 -15.54 21.71
C HIS A 944 -17.85 -16.92 21.60
N ALA A 945 -17.08 -17.98 21.33
CA ALA A 945 -17.61 -19.34 21.18
C ALA A 945 -16.79 -20.39 21.96
N LEU A 946 -17.47 -21.20 22.79
CA LEU A 946 -16.89 -22.34 23.48
C LEU A 946 -17.76 -23.58 23.29
N ASN A 947 -17.19 -24.61 22.65
CA ASN A 947 -17.87 -25.87 22.38
C ASN A 947 -17.05 -27.06 22.92
N LEU A 948 -17.59 -27.74 23.93
CA LEU A 948 -17.02 -28.93 24.56
C LEU A 948 -17.93 -30.16 24.41
N SER A 949 -18.95 -30.06 23.55
CA SER A 949 -20.00 -31.07 23.44
C SER A 949 -19.48 -32.41 22.90
N HIS A 950 -20.27 -33.48 23.08
CA HIS A 950 -19.94 -34.81 22.56
C HIS A 950 -18.55 -35.31 22.99
N ASN A 951 -18.30 -35.31 24.30
CA ASN A 951 -17.09 -35.84 24.94
C ASN A 951 -17.48 -36.75 26.13
N GLN A 952 -16.51 -37.14 26.94
CA GLN A 952 -16.69 -37.94 28.16
C GLN A 952 -16.31 -37.14 29.42
N LEU A 953 -16.56 -35.83 29.41
CA LEU A 953 -16.22 -34.93 30.51
C LEU A 953 -17.10 -35.22 31.73
N ILE A 954 -16.49 -35.20 32.92
CA ILE A 954 -17.11 -35.48 34.22
C ILE A 954 -17.01 -34.25 35.13
N GLY A 955 -17.46 -34.36 36.38
CA GLY A 955 -17.43 -33.27 37.35
C GLY A 955 -18.56 -32.27 37.14
N SER A 956 -18.43 -31.06 37.70
CA SER A 956 -19.45 -30.00 37.61
C SER A 956 -19.09 -28.92 36.61
N ILE A 957 -20.09 -28.21 36.08
CA ILE A 957 -19.86 -27.00 35.28
C ILE A 957 -19.18 -25.93 36.17
N PRO A 958 -18.00 -25.39 35.78
CA PRO A 958 -17.30 -24.41 36.60
C PRO A 958 -18.09 -23.11 36.77
N ARG A 959 -18.20 -22.61 38.01
CA ARG A 959 -18.82 -21.29 38.28
C ARG A 959 -18.08 -20.13 37.63
N SER A 960 -16.77 -20.29 37.39
CA SER A 960 -15.92 -19.31 36.73
C SER A 960 -16.35 -19.01 35.30
N PHE A 961 -17.17 -19.85 34.64
CA PHE A 961 -17.69 -19.57 33.30
C PHE A 961 -18.61 -18.32 33.27
N ALA A 962 -19.11 -17.87 34.42
CA ALA A 962 -19.80 -16.59 34.52
C ALA A 962 -18.90 -15.37 34.20
N ASN A 963 -17.57 -15.55 34.15
CA ASN A 963 -16.62 -14.49 33.80
C ASN A 963 -16.35 -14.37 32.28
N LEU A 964 -16.92 -15.25 31.45
CA LEU A 964 -16.77 -15.23 29.99
C LEU A 964 -17.62 -14.11 29.37
N SER A 965 -17.26 -12.86 29.64
CA SER A 965 -18.15 -11.72 29.42
C SER A 965 -18.58 -11.49 27.98
N GLN A 966 -17.78 -11.90 26.98
CA GLN A 966 -18.09 -11.75 25.54
C GLN A 966 -18.74 -13.00 24.91
N ILE A 967 -19.02 -14.05 25.70
CA ILE A 967 -19.47 -15.32 25.12
C ILE A 967 -20.87 -15.22 24.51
N GLU A 968 -20.98 -15.70 23.27
CA GLU A 968 -22.22 -15.78 22.51
C GLU A 968 -22.73 -17.21 22.37
N SER A 969 -21.83 -18.19 22.34
CA SER A 969 -22.16 -19.61 22.15
C SER A 969 -21.45 -20.49 23.17
N LEU A 970 -22.21 -21.21 23.99
CA LEU A 970 -21.71 -22.17 24.98
C LEU A 970 -22.42 -23.53 24.84
N ASP A 971 -21.69 -24.54 24.37
CA ASP A 971 -22.21 -25.90 24.23
C ASP A 971 -21.42 -26.91 25.07
N LEU A 972 -22.09 -27.51 26.05
CA LEU A 972 -21.57 -28.53 26.96
C LEU A 972 -22.35 -29.85 26.85
N SER A 973 -23.21 -29.98 25.83
CA SER A 973 -24.13 -31.09 25.68
C SER A 973 -23.42 -32.42 25.40
N TYR A 974 -24.12 -33.54 25.61
CA TYR A 974 -23.58 -34.89 25.37
C TYR A 974 -22.24 -35.14 26.08
N ASN A 975 -22.25 -34.97 27.40
CA ASN A 975 -21.15 -35.29 28.29
C ASN A 975 -21.68 -36.08 29.51
N ILE A 976 -20.84 -36.27 30.53
CA ILE A 976 -21.20 -36.97 31.78
C ILE A 976 -21.11 -35.98 32.97
N LEU A 977 -21.40 -34.71 32.72
CA LEU A 977 -21.35 -33.65 33.74
C LEU A 977 -22.43 -33.86 34.79
N SER A 978 -22.13 -33.49 36.03
CA SER A 978 -22.96 -33.69 37.21
C SER A 978 -23.01 -32.41 38.07
N GLY A 979 -23.73 -32.43 39.19
CA GLY A 979 -23.93 -31.24 40.02
C GLY A 979 -25.00 -30.30 39.45
N GLN A 980 -24.97 -29.03 39.85
CA GLN A 980 -25.97 -28.02 39.47
C GLN A 980 -25.47 -27.14 38.32
N ILE A 981 -26.40 -26.58 37.52
CA ILE A 981 -26.08 -25.50 36.59
C ILE A 981 -25.81 -24.23 37.43
N PRO A 982 -24.61 -23.61 37.35
CA PRO A 982 -24.29 -22.41 38.12
C PRO A 982 -25.29 -21.27 37.84
N VAL A 983 -25.87 -20.70 38.89
CA VAL A 983 -26.83 -19.60 38.78
C VAL A 983 -26.17 -18.33 38.25
N GLU A 984 -24.86 -18.20 38.44
CA GLU A 984 -24.04 -17.07 38.00
C GLU A 984 -24.00 -16.93 36.47
N LEU A 985 -24.27 -17.99 35.70
CA LEU A 985 -24.33 -17.93 34.24
C LEU A 985 -25.43 -16.99 33.72
N ILE A 986 -26.46 -16.68 34.53
CA ILE A 986 -27.50 -15.69 34.20
C ILE A 986 -26.89 -14.32 33.86
N ASN A 987 -25.70 -14.01 34.37
CA ASN A 987 -25.03 -12.72 34.15
C ASN A 987 -24.37 -12.58 32.77
N LEU A 988 -24.34 -13.63 31.94
CA LEU A 988 -23.78 -13.60 30.60
C LEU A 988 -24.77 -12.92 29.63
N ASN A 989 -24.51 -11.65 29.32
CA ASN A 989 -25.46 -10.80 28.58
C ASN A 989 -25.43 -11.01 27.06
N PHE A 990 -24.34 -11.54 26.51
CA PHE A 990 -24.18 -11.79 25.07
C PHE A 990 -24.54 -13.22 24.66
N LEU A 991 -24.80 -14.11 25.62
CA LEU A 991 -25.03 -15.53 25.36
C LEU A 991 -26.33 -15.72 24.56
N GLU A 992 -26.20 -16.18 23.31
CA GLU A 992 -27.31 -16.38 22.37
C GLU A 992 -27.60 -17.87 22.15
N ALA A 993 -26.58 -18.72 22.18
CA ALA A 993 -26.70 -20.16 22.03
C ALA A 993 -26.18 -20.89 23.28
N PHE A 994 -27.03 -21.69 23.90
CA PHE A 994 -26.70 -22.43 25.13
C PHE A 994 -27.28 -23.83 25.10
N SER A 995 -26.44 -24.84 25.38
CA SER A 995 -26.89 -26.21 25.57
C SER A 995 -26.09 -26.95 26.63
N VAL A 996 -26.80 -27.62 27.53
CA VAL A 996 -26.29 -28.57 28.52
C VAL A 996 -27.02 -29.91 28.42
N ALA A 997 -27.68 -30.15 27.28
CA ALA A 997 -28.49 -31.33 27.04
C ALA A 997 -27.67 -32.63 27.20
N HIS A 998 -28.35 -33.73 27.51
CA HIS A 998 -27.76 -35.07 27.60
C HIS A 998 -26.53 -35.13 28.52
N ASN A 999 -26.72 -34.74 29.77
CA ASN A 999 -25.75 -34.85 30.87
C ASN A 999 -26.39 -35.51 32.10
N ASN A 1000 -25.68 -35.55 33.22
CA ASN A 1000 -26.16 -36.03 34.51
C ASN A 1000 -26.40 -34.90 35.52
N LEU A 1001 -26.81 -33.71 35.03
CA LEU A 1001 -27.02 -32.52 35.86
C LEU A 1001 -28.26 -32.65 36.74
N SER A 1002 -28.23 -31.96 37.88
CA SER A 1002 -29.19 -32.08 38.97
C SER A 1002 -29.59 -30.72 39.56
N GLY A 1003 -30.70 -30.67 40.27
CA GLY A 1003 -31.18 -29.46 40.94
C GLY A 1003 -32.03 -28.55 40.05
N ARG A 1004 -32.30 -27.35 40.57
CA ARG A 1004 -33.20 -26.38 39.92
C ARG A 1004 -32.48 -25.66 38.78
N ILE A 1005 -33.12 -25.58 37.61
CA ILE A 1005 -32.65 -24.76 36.48
C ILE A 1005 -32.64 -23.28 36.93
N PRO A 1006 -31.58 -22.51 36.64
CA PRO A 1006 -31.49 -21.08 36.98
C PRO A 1006 -32.74 -20.30 36.53
N ASP A 1007 -33.10 -19.27 37.29
CA ASP A 1007 -34.30 -18.46 37.01
C ASP A 1007 -34.24 -17.85 35.60
N MET A 1008 -35.37 -17.86 34.89
CA MET A 1008 -35.50 -17.34 33.53
C MET A 1008 -35.41 -15.82 33.48
N LYS A 1009 -34.19 -15.28 33.57
CA LYS A 1009 -33.88 -13.85 33.50
C LYS A 1009 -32.79 -13.61 32.46
N GLY A 1010 -32.77 -12.43 31.86
CA GLY A 1010 -31.80 -12.07 30.81
C GLY A 1010 -31.85 -13.07 29.65
N GLN A 1011 -30.68 -13.48 29.16
CA GLN A 1011 -30.57 -14.43 28.06
C GLN A 1011 -31.14 -15.82 28.39
N PHE A 1012 -31.10 -16.27 29.65
CA PHE A 1012 -31.67 -17.56 30.05
C PHE A 1012 -33.19 -17.68 29.86
N SER A 1013 -33.88 -16.58 29.53
CA SER A 1013 -35.30 -16.61 29.17
C SER A 1013 -35.56 -17.07 27.73
N THR A 1014 -34.54 -17.05 26.85
CA THR A 1014 -34.67 -17.41 25.42
C THR A 1014 -34.45 -18.90 25.15
N PHE A 1015 -33.78 -19.62 26.06
CA PHE A 1015 -33.45 -21.03 25.85
C PHE A 1015 -34.64 -21.96 26.06
N GLU A 1016 -34.85 -22.85 25.09
CA GLU A 1016 -35.96 -23.81 25.07
C GLU A 1016 -35.66 -25.07 25.90
N SER A 1017 -36.68 -25.92 26.06
CA SER A 1017 -36.54 -27.22 26.76
C SER A 1017 -35.44 -28.11 26.19
N LYS A 1018 -35.13 -27.98 24.90
CA LYS A 1018 -34.07 -28.72 24.21
C LYS A 1018 -32.69 -28.46 24.80
N SER A 1019 -32.40 -27.23 25.24
CA SER A 1019 -31.11 -26.88 25.86
C SER A 1019 -30.83 -27.64 27.15
N TYR A 1020 -31.85 -28.25 27.77
CA TYR A 1020 -31.77 -28.94 29.07
C TYR A 1020 -32.15 -30.42 29.01
N GLU A 1021 -32.59 -30.91 27.85
CA GLU A 1021 -33.16 -32.25 27.72
C GLU A 1021 -32.13 -33.35 28.03
N GLY A 1022 -32.57 -34.58 28.27
CA GLY A 1022 -31.65 -35.69 28.58
C GLY A 1022 -30.98 -35.64 29.96
N ASN A 1023 -31.20 -34.62 30.78
CA ASN A 1023 -30.74 -34.55 32.18
C ASN A 1023 -31.84 -35.05 33.14
N PRO A 1024 -31.75 -36.26 33.73
CA PRO A 1024 -32.85 -36.83 34.51
C PRO A 1024 -33.09 -36.16 35.87
N PHE A 1025 -32.08 -35.52 36.46
CA PHE A 1025 -32.15 -34.95 37.81
C PHE A 1025 -32.40 -33.44 37.85
N LEU A 1026 -32.53 -32.78 36.68
CA LEU A 1026 -32.94 -31.37 36.60
C LEU A 1026 -34.44 -31.21 36.84
N CYS A 1027 -34.80 -30.13 37.52
CA CYS A 1027 -36.17 -29.72 37.79
C CYS A 1027 -36.38 -28.23 37.49
N GLY A 1028 -37.61 -27.85 37.13
CA GLY A 1028 -37.94 -26.49 36.69
C GLY A 1028 -39.02 -26.46 35.61
N THR A 1029 -39.48 -25.27 35.27
CA THR A 1029 -40.55 -25.03 34.29
C THR A 1029 -40.17 -25.53 32.89
N GLN A 1030 -38.91 -25.35 32.47
CA GLN A 1030 -38.41 -25.75 31.14
C GLN A 1030 -38.43 -27.26 30.89
N VAL A 1031 -38.16 -28.07 31.92
CA VAL A 1031 -38.17 -29.55 31.83
C VAL A 1031 -39.47 -30.16 32.38
N ARG A 1032 -40.45 -29.33 32.77
CA ARG A 1032 -41.76 -29.73 33.31
C ARG A 1032 -41.69 -30.73 34.47
N ARG A 1033 -40.65 -30.63 35.31
CA ARG A 1033 -40.47 -31.44 36.52
C ARG A 1033 -40.52 -30.56 37.76
N LYS A 1034 -41.31 -30.96 38.76
CA LYS A 1034 -41.39 -30.25 40.05
C LYS A 1034 -40.10 -30.47 40.83
N CYS A 1035 -39.50 -29.41 41.34
CA CYS A 1035 -38.42 -29.51 42.31
C CYS A 1035 -39.02 -29.95 43.65
N HIS A 1036 -38.49 -31.01 44.26
CA HIS A 1036 -38.81 -31.34 45.65
C HIS A 1036 -37.98 -30.45 46.56
N ASP A 1037 -38.66 -29.67 47.40
CA ASP A 1037 -38.04 -29.05 48.58
C ASP A 1037 -37.80 -30.15 49.63
N ASP A 1038 -36.70 -30.06 50.37
CA ASP A 1038 -36.27 -31.00 51.43
C ASP A 1038 -37.21 -31.04 52.67
N ASN A 1039 -38.48 -30.67 52.52
CA ASN A 1039 -39.52 -30.87 53.53
C ASN A 1039 -40.77 -31.41 52.85
N ASP A 1040 -40.93 -32.74 52.78
CA ASP A 1040 -42.14 -33.45 53.22
C ASP A 1040 -42.09 -34.93 52.82
N GLU A 1041 -42.43 -35.79 53.80
CA GLU A 1041 -42.56 -37.25 53.68
C GLU A 1041 -43.70 -37.69 52.72
N PRO A 1042 -43.65 -38.93 52.17
CA PRO A 1042 -44.48 -39.33 51.04
C PRO A 1042 -45.79 -40.02 51.47
N SER A 1043 -46.84 -39.86 50.67
CA SER A 1043 -48.00 -40.79 50.61
C SER A 1043 -48.89 -40.53 49.37
N PRO A 1044 -49.67 -41.52 48.90
CA PRO A 1044 -49.39 -42.11 47.59
C PRO A 1044 -50.47 -41.86 46.52
N SER A 1045 -50.04 -42.11 45.28
CA SER A 1045 -50.80 -42.64 44.15
C SER A 1045 -52.13 -41.99 43.79
N GLN A 1046 -52.20 -41.44 42.57
CA GLN A 1046 -53.27 -41.83 41.66
C GLN A 1046 -52.86 -41.63 40.20
N MET A 1047 -53.02 -42.72 39.47
CA MET A 1047 -52.95 -42.85 38.02
C MET A 1047 -54.35 -42.57 37.48
N GLU A 1048 -54.51 -41.54 36.66
CA GLU A 1048 -55.65 -41.41 35.75
C GLU A 1048 -55.18 -40.87 34.40
N SER A 1049 -55.64 -41.54 33.35
CA SER A 1049 -55.63 -41.12 31.95
C SER A 1049 -57.10 -40.84 31.54
N PRO A 1050 -57.37 -40.44 30.29
CA PRO A 1050 -57.12 -39.14 29.71
C PRO A 1050 -58.45 -38.48 29.29
N GLN A 1051 -58.66 -37.18 29.53
CA GLN A 1051 -59.65 -36.42 28.75
C GLN A 1051 -59.46 -34.90 28.82
N GLU A 1052 -59.16 -34.36 27.64
CA GLU A 1052 -59.56 -33.07 27.08
C GLU A 1052 -60.10 -31.97 28.01
N ALA A 1053 -59.31 -30.89 28.13
CA ALA A 1053 -59.84 -29.55 28.11
C ALA A 1053 -58.93 -28.66 27.25
N SER A 1054 -59.50 -28.22 26.13
CA SER A 1054 -58.99 -27.25 25.17
C SER A 1054 -58.44 -26.00 25.84
N GLY A 1055 -57.19 -25.68 25.52
CA GLY A 1055 -56.53 -24.41 25.79
C GLY A 1055 -55.25 -24.32 24.99
N LYS A 1056 -55.37 -24.13 23.67
CA LYS A 1056 -54.24 -23.85 22.77
C LYS A 1056 -53.73 -22.42 23.04
N TRP A 1057 -52.43 -22.25 23.28
CA TRP A 1057 -51.78 -20.93 23.33
C TRP A 1057 -50.44 -20.97 22.58
N TYR A 1058 -50.49 -21.37 21.31
CA TYR A 1058 -49.70 -20.82 20.20
C TYR A 1058 -50.19 -21.43 18.86
N GLU A 1059 -51.36 -20.99 18.40
CA GLU A 1059 -51.54 -20.84 16.96
C GLU A 1059 -51.50 -19.33 16.75
N ILE A 1060 -50.42 -18.82 16.12
CA ILE A 1060 -50.46 -17.48 15.57
C ILE A 1060 -51.49 -17.56 14.44
N ASP A 1061 -52.67 -17.00 14.69
CA ASP A 1061 -53.72 -16.92 13.71
C ASP A 1061 -53.20 -16.05 12.55
N ARG A 1062 -52.90 -16.71 11.44
CA ARG A 1062 -52.35 -16.10 10.23
C ARG A 1062 -53.24 -14.96 9.75
N GLU A 1063 -54.55 -15.04 10.01
CA GLU A 1063 -55.53 -13.99 9.71
C GLU A 1063 -55.39 -12.79 10.66
N ILE A 1064 -55.10 -12.99 11.95
CA ILE A 1064 -54.90 -11.88 12.90
C ILE A 1064 -53.55 -11.20 12.67
N PHE A 1065 -52.50 -11.96 12.31
CA PHE A 1065 -51.21 -11.38 11.93
C PHE A 1065 -51.33 -10.58 10.62
N LEU A 1066 -51.95 -11.14 9.58
CA LEU A 1066 -52.24 -10.40 8.33
C LEU A 1066 -53.17 -9.22 8.57
N ALA A 1067 -54.17 -9.34 9.43
CA ALA A 1067 -55.08 -8.24 9.76
C ALA A 1067 -54.36 -7.14 10.53
N SER A 1068 -53.52 -7.47 11.52
CA SER A 1068 -52.74 -6.47 12.27
C SER A 1068 -51.70 -5.77 11.40
N PHE A 1069 -51.04 -6.50 10.51
CA PHE A 1069 -50.11 -5.96 9.50
C PHE A 1069 -50.84 -5.12 8.45
N SER A 1070 -52.01 -5.55 8.00
CA SER A 1070 -52.84 -4.79 7.06
C SER A 1070 -53.39 -3.53 7.71
N VAL A 1071 -53.77 -3.57 8.98
CA VAL A 1071 -54.26 -2.40 9.73
C VAL A 1071 -53.14 -1.40 9.96
N THR A 1072 -51.93 -1.82 10.32
CA THR A 1072 -50.79 -0.89 10.45
C THR A 1072 -50.37 -0.32 9.09
N PHE A 1073 -50.41 -1.11 8.02
CA PHE A 1073 -50.16 -0.65 6.65
C PHE A 1073 -51.21 0.35 6.16
N ILE A 1074 -52.49 0.08 6.41
CA ILE A 1074 -53.60 0.99 6.08
C ILE A 1074 -53.52 2.27 6.93
N MET A 1075 -53.21 2.17 8.23
CA MET A 1075 -53.05 3.33 9.10
C MET A 1075 -51.84 4.19 8.70
N PHE A 1076 -50.75 3.59 8.23
CA PHE A 1076 -49.62 4.31 7.65
C PHE A 1076 -50.03 5.09 6.39
N PHE A 1077 -50.73 4.45 5.45
CA PHE A 1077 -51.23 5.11 4.23
C PHE A 1077 -52.28 6.20 4.52
N LEU A 1078 -53.19 5.97 5.47
CA LEU A 1078 -54.16 6.99 5.89
C LEU A 1078 -53.47 8.16 6.60
N SER A 1079 -52.42 7.91 7.38
CA SER A 1079 -51.61 8.96 8.00
C SER A 1079 -50.89 9.79 6.94
N VAL A 1080 -50.36 9.16 5.90
CA VAL A 1080 -49.76 9.84 4.73
C VAL A 1080 -50.82 10.66 3.97
N ILE A 1081 -52.03 10.13 3.74
CA ILE A 1081 -53.13 10.87 3.08
C ILE A 1081 -53.58 12.08 3.91
N ILE A 1082 -53.66 11.94 5.24
CA ILE A 1082 -54.01 13.05 6.15
C ILE A 1082 -52.90 14.11 6.16
N ILE A 1083 -51.63 13.70 6.20
CA ILE A 1083 -50.47 14.61 6.09
C ILE A 1083 -50.50 15.36 4.74
N LEU A 1084 -50.91 14.69 3.66
CA LEU A 1084 -51.09 15.29 2.33
C LEU A 1084 -52.31 16.21 2.24
N TYR A 1085 -53.34 16.03 3.08
CA TYR A 1085 -54.54 16.89 3.11
C TYR A 1085 -54.33 18.15 3.97
N VAL A 1086 -53.48 18.08 4.99
CA VAL A 1086 -53.23 19.19 5.94
C VAL A 1086 -52.14 20.14 5.44
N ASN A 1087 -51.24 19.71 4.54
CA ASN A 1087 -50.13 20.53 4.05
C ASN A 1087 -50.32 20.99 2.58
N PRO A 1088 -50.67 22.27 2.33
CA PRO A 1088 -50.96 22.80 0.99
C PRO A 1088 -49.79 22.73 -0.01
N TYR A 1089 -48.55 22.59 0.49
CA TYR A 1089 -47.34 22.55 -0.33
C TYR A 1089 -47.21 21.25 -1.15
N TRP A 1090 -47.56 20.09 -0.56
CA TRP A 1090 -47.47 18.80 -1.25
C TRP A 1090 -48.65 18.55 -2.20
N GLN A 1091 -49.80 19.17 -1.94
CA GLN A 1091 -50.95 19.16 -2.83
C GLN A 1091 -50.64 19.86 -4.17
N GLN A 1092 -49.88 20.96 -4.14
CA GLN A 1092 -49.41 21.65 -5.35
C GLN A 1092 -48.38 20.82 -6.13
N LYS A 1093 -47.51 20.05 -5.45
CA LYS A 1093 -46.49 19.19 -6.08
C LYS A 1093 -47.11 17.96 -6.77
N LEU A 1094 -48.20 17.40 -6.23
CA LEU A 1094 -48.94 16.30 -6.85
C LEU A 1094 -49.77 16.78 -8.07
N ILE A 1095 -50.38 17.96 -7.99
CA ILE A 1095 -51.07 18.59 -9.14
C ILE A 1095 -50.07 18.93 -10.26
N TYR A 1096 -48.84 19.32 -9.91
CA TYR A 1096 -47.75 19.55 -10.87
C TYR A 1096 -47.34 18.26 -11.61
N HIS A 1097 -47.19 17.12 -10.90
CA HIS A 1097 -46.87 15.84 -11.55
C HIS A 1097 -48.02 15.22 -12.34
N THR A 1098 -49.27 15.44 -11.93
CA THR A 1098 -50.43 14.98 -12.71
C THR A 1098 -50.61 15.79 -14.01
N ARG A 1099 -50.17 17.07 -14.03
CA ARG A 1099 -50.07 17.90 -15.25
C ARG A 1099 -48.97 17.45 -16.21
N GLN A 1100 -47.88 16.88 -15.71
CA GLN A 1100 -46.77 16.34 -16.53
C GLN A 1100 -47.20 15.08 -17.30
N HIS A 1101 -48.03 14.21 -16.72
CA HIS A 1101 -48.56 13.03 -17.42
C HIS A 1101 -49.65 13.34 -18.47
N LEU A 1102 -50.41 14.42 -18.29
CA LEU A 1102 -51.34 14.92 -19.32
C LEU A 1102 -50.63 15.57 -20.52
N PHE A 1103 -49.38 16.00 -20.38
CA PHE A 1103 -48.54 16.51 -21.48
C PHE A 1103 -47.89 15.38 -22.31
N SER A 1104 -47.73 14.19 -21.73
CA SER A 1104 -47.17 13.02 -22.44
C SER A 1104 -48.19 12.34 -23.39
N CYS A 1105 -49.49 12.56 -23.21
CA CYS A 1105 -50.53 12.12 -24.17
C CYS A 1105 -50.78 13.13 -25.30
N TYR A 1106 -50.30 14.37 -25.20
CA TYR A 1106 -50.43 15.38 -26.26
C TYR A 1106 -49.37 15.18 -27.37
N TYR A 1107 -48.16 14.75 -27.02
CA TYR A 1107 -47.08 14.52 -28.00
C TYR A 1107 -47.13 13.16 -28.71
N PHE A 1108 -47.80 12.15 -28.13
CA PHE A 1108 -48.05 10.87 -28.80
C PHE A 1108 -49.03 10.99 -29.99
N LEU A 1109 -49.91 12.00 -29.98
CA LEU A 1109 -50.85 12.31 -31.07
C LEU A 1109 -50.28 13.26 -32.13
N TYR A 1110 -49.24 14.04 -31.79
CA TYR A 1110 -48.57 14.95 -32.74
C TYR A 1110 -47.57 14.20 -33.64
N ASP A 1111 -46.85 13.21 -33.10
CA ASP A 1111 -45.84 12.45 -33.87
C ASP A 1111 -46.42 11.40 -34.82
N ASN A 1112 -47.70 11.02 -34.67
CA ASN A 1112 -48.36 10.04 -35.55
C ASN A 1112 -49.21 10.65 -36.68
N LEU A 1113 -49.22 11.98 -36.86
CA LEU A 1113 -49.99 12.66 -37.93
C LEU A 1113 -49.15 13.45 -38.94
N VAL A 1114 -47.81 13.38 -38.90
CA VAL A 1114 -46.91 13.99 -39.90
C VAL A 1114 -46.07 12.94 -40.65
N LYS A 1115 -46.69 11.80 -40.98
CA LYS A 1115 -46.22 10.86 -42.03
C LYS A 1115 -47.27 10.65 -43.12
N LEU A 1116 -48.03 11.72 -43.44
CA LEU A 1116 -48.97 11.73 -44.56
C LEU A 1116 -48.76 12.87 -45.56
N PHE A 1117 -47.77 13.75 -45.39
CA PHE A 1117 -47.33 14.66 -46.45
C PHE A 1117 -45.83 14.98 -46.34
N VAL A 1118 -45.12 14.60 -47.43
CA VAL A 1118 -43.72 14.84 -47.81
C VAL A 1118 -42.69 13.86 -47.24
#